data_AF-A0A847RBK8-F1
#
_entry.id   AF-A0A847RBK8-F1
#
_cell.length_a   1.000
_cell.length_b   1.000
_cell.length_c   1.000
_cell.angle_alpha   90.00
_cell.angle_beta   90.00
_cell.angle_gamma   90.00
#
_symmetry.space_group_name_H-M   'P 1'
#
loop_
_entity.id
_entity.type
_entity.pdbx_description
1 polymer ?
#
loop_
_entity_poly.entity_id
_entity_poly.type
_entity_poly.pdbx_seq_one_letter_code
_entity_poly.pdbx_strand_id
1 'polypeptide(L)'
;MATSVIQNLYYASPYSQLPPGVGTAGITLQTDPSQSPTPANVRDPVLVIRLRMAANPQEVIAVSPTSGAGTSVKTAFIQPKFPLSATDSYMLDVIWVRNGTPEPSIDWNAAITSAPVTAAEVSILSASFDGTNVTAVLGYGPSGMGVGAQVNVYSLSFGTYVNVGSMQTQGNTVTVPVNSTGFPAVFFLSAQAAIPTANTGGAGSFSGPFSLGPATPITAACGIPQAAKTISAAAYNGNTLTLSWALDAITGCVDPDSSRIQVLANGKVIAHYTGGPLSAIVPLEAYGQNGITIAVSTVSNNIGSKPLTFSLITTSPEITNVVANKSSGKVTASVTIPTGLAVQGYLMDGDNVLAGPVTANGNVLIFDYATAKYNVEGMVGLSVRGNIASADGTITGPRSKPAVLLATTPSLKLANIRTDPASATKWRIDLTWDRLPDAAENVAAYTVSLLQDNVTVATQTLNAVATTLSLDKTAIDTGKTQTIQLSATGATGGASPTQTLYALFAAPVLASLATTQNQVAATWKAPQIPAGNTMPVIYRLTAIAGGTVIGRGGETTATSAAIPLADIAVPDTGSMSVMVSVALGPVVLQPDTGMAGGTSATPILKAPAIKQVSADPLTNISTINWAAVDTASTYTVVFTDGTSHKDIGTTSYLLPQALATGAQMGYTVQANGTANGVALTGPPSVLTYIPTSVADIAWVRYNGSDVSLEWTGVPDALSYNVFVYDELNSKAYTGAVSQTSASFTITSEPGRVYTAYVQPVTIDGTALRGARGTLFSTGVYVSQQPSATAYPYAYIAQAMHALGSATANPPAQVITLYLPELGSTAGALGTTAISSGPFKIEPSGVAALPYKLTIAGDASVWTFNTIAIRPQLGQAYVTFLKDIEKPPVGGVPGATAYGIALVQSAIACALPQTFAEQLYYNFGFSTTTNTGAGYIDLRPGMVLRVTASDYVNIPGSVPTWINGYGPGAPLDFEIGSYNAGGNWRTGFDAFLSTLSSLGALNVSVPALSTGYTQAGLAGAVDLYYSQFIQPFYRLYFPSAINPAWGQGTNSTQSNFTLVAAAKYADLQNTNVNPSVTPTAYFRGRTIVQVMIKVMVNGMERLVPVGATVGNLLEQLNMLPAATSGLSKNLRIYRSVTAAITGPTASASMTPLLELRVDWNGLSTYAMGNGLNAMSAPLLPGDQVFTDKTGV
;
A
#
# COMPACT_ATOMS: atom_id res chain seq x y z
N MET A 1 130.44 -2.45 50.77
CA MET A 1 129.26 -1.96 50.02
C MET A 1 128.61 -0.92 50.91
N ALA A 2 128.33 0.26 50.35
CA ALA A 2 127.86 1.45 51.09
C ALA A 2 126.77 1.05 52.07
N THR A 3 127.14 0.97 53.35
CA THR A 3 126.33 0.41 54.43
C THR A 3 125.20 1.39 54.68
N SER A 4 124.03 1.08 54.11
CA SER A 4 122.85 1.91 54.27
C SER A 4 122.42 1.83 55.72
N VAL A 5 122.47 2.97 56.39
CA VAL A 5 121.96 3.16 57.75
C VAL A 5 120.42 2.94 57.78
N ILE A 6 119.75 2.75 56.63
CA ILE A 6 118.29 2.67 56.49
C ILE A 6 117.82 1.23 56.26
N GLN A 7 116.96 0.74 57.16
CA GLN A 7 116.31 -0.56 57.05
C GLN A 7 114.95 -0.45 56.36
N ASN A 8 114.10 0.46 56.84
CA ASN A 8 112.80 0.75 56.24
C ASN A 8 112.63 2.25 56.13
N LEU A 9 112.14 2.66 54.97
CA LEU A 9 111.74 4.03 54.72
C LEU A 9 110.38 3.98 54.04
N TYR A 10 109.36 4.41 54.76
CA TYR A 10 108.02 4.53 54.21
C TYR A 10 107.50 5.93 54.41
N TYR A 11 106.83 6.41 53.39
CA TYR A 11 106.07 7.63 53.46
C TYR A 11 104.59 7.28 53.46
N ALA A 12 103.93 7.58 54.58
CA ALA A 12 102.49 7.59 54.68
C ALA A 12 102.02 9.04 54.60
N SER A 13 101.19 9.36 53.61
CA SER A 13 100.67 10.72 53.47
C SER A 13 99.80 11.05 54.69
N PRO A 14 99.94 12.26 55.29
CA PRO A 14 99.14 12.69 56.43
C PRO A 14 97.64 12.80 56.14
N TYR A 15 97.24 12.71 54.86
CA TYR A 15 95.85 12.75 54.41
C TYR A 15 95.36 11.42 53.83
N SER A 16 96.19 10.37 53.81
CA SER A 16 95.80 9.04 53.36
C SER A 16 95.48 8.12 54.54
N GLN A 17 94.50 7.23 54.38
CA GLN A 17 94.30 6.13 55.33
C GLN A 17 95.57 5.27 55.41
N LEU A 18 96.02 5.02 56.63
CA LEU A 18 97.23 4.23 56.87
C LEU A 18 97.04 2.80 56.36
N PRO A 19 98.05 2.21 55.68
CA PRO A 19 98.00 0.80 55.29
C PRO A 19 97.78 -0.09 56.52
N PRO A 20 97.09 -1.24 56.37
CA PRO A 20 96.95 -2.21 57.45
C PRO A 20 98.32 -2.58 58.03
N GLY A 21 98.55 -2.28 59.32
CA GLY A 21 99.82 -2.52 60.02
C GLY A 21 100.73 -1.29 60.20
N VAL A 22 100.36 -0.11 59.71
CA VAL A 22 101.12 1.15 59.91
C VAL A 22 100.35 2.08 60.87
N GLY A 23 101.00 2.53 61.95
CA GLY A 23 100.32 3.24 63.06
C GLY A 23 100.41 4.78 63.04
N THR A 24 101.28 5.38 62.22
CA THR A 24 101.54 6.84 62.23
C THR A 24 101.77 7.39 60.82
N ALA A 25 101.17 8.55 60.52
CA ALA A 25 101.24 9.20 59.21
C ALA A 25 102.38 10.22 59.13
N GLY A 26 103.27 10.08 58.16
CA GLY A 26 104.47 10.88 57.99
C GLY A 26 105.58 10.07 57.32
N ILE A 27 106.79 10.60 57.35
CA ILE A 27 107.97 9.81 56.99
C ILE A 27 108.46 9.14 58.27
N THR A 28 108.44 7.82 58.26
CA THR A 28 109.08 7.03 59.30
C THR A 28 110.35 6.44 58.73
N LEU A 29 111.46 6.81 59.36
CA LEU A 29 112.74 6.19 59.11
C LEU A 29 113.02 5.21 60.24
N GLN A 30 113.35 3.98 59.86
CA GLN A 30 113.95 3.01 60.78
C GLN A 30 115.39 2.79 60.35
N THR A 31 116.31 3.11 61.25
CA THR A 31 117.73 2.91 61.03
C THR A 31 118.20 1.60 61.60
N ASP A 32 119.20 1.00 60.97
CA ASP A 32 119.88 -0.17 61.52
C ASP A 32 120.78 0.26 62.69
N PRO A 33 120.51 -0.18 63.93
CA PRO A 33 121.28 0.22 65.12
C PRO A 33 122.76 -0.19 65.05
N SER A 34 123.10 -1.19 64.23
CA SER A 34 124.48 -1.67 64.08
C SER A 34 125.36 -0.74 63.24
N GLN A 35 124.75 0.14 62.44
CA GLN A 35 125.46 0.95 61.42
C GLN A 35 125.64 2.42 61.81
N SER A 36 125.17 2.85 62.98
CA SER A 36 125.26 4.25 63.44
C SER A 36 125.36 4.33 64.98
N PRO A 37 126.54 4.11 65.58
CA PRO A 37 126.70 4.16 67.03
C PRO A 37 126.46 5.58 67.57
N THR A 38 125.78 5.65 68.72
CA THR A 38 125.43 6.91 69.37
C THR A 38 126.70 7.75 69.67
N PRO A 39 126.78 9.02 69.22
CA PRO A 39 128.02 9.79 69.35
C PRO A 39 128.41 10.06 70.81
N ALA A 40 129.64 9.70 71.20
CA ALA A 40 130.14 9.81 72.59
C ALA A 40 130.19 11.26 73.13
N ASN A 41 130.25 12.24 72.23
CA ASN A 41 130.50 13.66 72.56
C ASN A 41 129.21 14.48 72.66
N VAL A 42 128.08 13.86 72.32
CA VAL A 42 126.75 14.47 72.40
C VAL A 42 126.05 13.85 73.60
N ARG A 43 125.96 14.58 74.71
CA ARG A 43 125.22 14.12 75.89
C ARG A 43 123.73 14.03 75.54
N ASP A 44 123.12 12.87 75.78
CA ASP A 44 121.71 12.55 75.45
C ASP A 44 121.36 12.72 73.96
N PRO A 45 121.93 11.87 73.07
CA PRO A 45 121.71 11.96 71.63
C PRO A 45 120.35 11.38 71.19
N VAL A 46 119.71 12.06 70.24
CA VAL A 46 118.49 11.60 69.56
C VAL A 46 118.67 11.65 68.05
N LEU A 47 118.00 10.76 67.32
CA LEU A 47 118.00 10.78 65.86
C LEU A 47 117.07 11.88 65.39
N VAL A 48 117.61 12.76 64.56
CA VAL A 48 116.86 13.86 63.99
C VAL A 48 117.00 13.80 62.49
N ILE A 49 115.88 13.93 61.81
CA ILE A 49 115.81 13.88 60.35
C ILE A 49 115.33 15.20 59.81
N ARG A 50 115.88 15.57 58.67
CA ARG A 50 115.45 16.72 57.89
C ARG A 50 114.98 16.27 56.54
N LEU A 51 113.74 16.59 56.24
CA LEU A 51 113.21 16.45 54.91
C LEU A 51 113.54 17.71 54.11
N ARG A 52 114.12 17.53 52.93
CA ARG A 52 114.43 18.61 51.99
C ARG A 52 114.09 18.23 50.55
N MET A 53 113.99 19.24 49.70
CA MET A 53 113.91 19.03 48.26
C MET A 53 115.23 18.44 47.75
N ALA A 54 115.16 17.40 46.91
CA ALA A 54 116.34 16.79 46.30
C ALA A 54 117.01 17.74 45.30
N ALA A 55 116.20 18.42 44.49
CA ALA A 55 116.65 19.36 43.47
C ALA A 55 117.13 20.70 44.04
N ASN A 56 116.69 21.07 45.25
CA ASN A 56 117.12 22.28 45.96
C ASN A 56 117.41 21.97 47.45
N PRO A 57 118.63 21.56 47.81
CA PRO A 57 118.93 21.07 49.16
C PRO A 57 118.76 22.10 50.29
N GLN A 58 118.74 23.39 49.96
CA GLN A 58 118.57 24.48 50.91
C GLN A 58 117.09 24.67 51.31
N GLU A 59 116.16 24.07 50.57
CA GLU A 59 114.74 24.13 50.84
C GLU A 59 114.33 22.96 51.75
N VAL A 60 114.27 23.29 53.04
CA VAL A 60 113.96 22.36 54.13
C VAL A 60 112.47 22.39 54.40
N ILE A 61 111.84 21.23 54.27
CA ILE A 61 110.39 21.07 54.39
C ILE A 61 109.99 20.90 55.85
N ALA A 62 110.74 20.07 56.55
CA ALA A 62 110.52 19.81 57.96
C ALA A 62 111.78 19.23 58.59
N VAL A 63 111.92 19.46 59.89
CA VAL A 63 112.86 18.75 60.77
C VAL A 63 112.07 18.01 61.84
N SER A 64 112.45 16.78 62.16
CA SER A 64 111.81 16.04 63.25
C SER A 64 112.11 16.72 64.59
N PRO A 65 111.21 16.61 65.58
CA PRO A 65 111.49 17.14 66.90
C PRO A 65 112.80 16.58 67.45
N THR A 66 113.49 17.38 68.28
CA THR A 66 114.70 16.95 69.01
C THR A 66 114.39 16.49 70.43
N SER A 67 113.11 16.52 70.84
CA SER A 67 112.59 15.96 72.09
C SER A 67 111.11 15.59 71.94
N GLY A 68 110.66 14.42 72.41
CA GLY A 68 109.23 14.04 72.47
C GLY A 68 108.94 12.64 71.92
N ALA A 69 107.65 12.32 71.74
CA ALA A 69 107.25 11.04 71.14
C ALA A 69 107.75 10.95 69.69
N GLY A 70 108.52 9.90 69.37
CA GLY A 70 109.14 9.72 68.05
C GLY A 70 110.62 10.14 67.97
N THR A 71 111.18 10.74 69.01
CA THR A 71 112.63 10.99 69.11
C THR A 71 113.30 9.82 69.80
N SER A 72 114.00 8.98 69.04
CA SER A 72 114.72 7.82 69.58
C SER A 72 116.07 7.65 68.89
N VAL A 73 116.90 6.74 69.40
CA VAL A 73 118.18 6.39 68.77
C VAL A 73 118.06 5.35 67.63
N LYS A 74 116.85 5.02 67.17
CA LYS A 74 116.64 4.00 66.11
C LYS A 74 115.59 4.38 65.07
N THR A 75 114.66 5.20 65.50
CA THR A 75 113.54 5.66 64.70
C THR A 75 113.50 7.16 64.83
N ALA A 76 113.43 7.81 63.69
CA ALA A 76 113.05 9.21 63.61
C ALA A 76 111.76 9.28 62.81
N PHE A 77 110.85 10.11 63.31
CA PHE A 77 109.59 10.36 62.68
C PHE A 77 109.46 11.84 62.41
N ILE A 78 109.02 12.15 61.21
CA ILE A 78 108.68 13.50 60.84
C ILE A 78 107.34 13.50 60.13
N GLN A 79 106.48 14.42 60.56
CA GLN A 79 105.20 14.67 59.91
C GLN A 79 105.31 16.01 59.17
N PRO A 80 105.51 15.98 57.84
CA PRO A 80 105.38 17.18 57.03
C PRO A 80 104.01 17.82 57.27
N LYS A 81 103.97 19.16 57.39
CA LYS A 81 102.72 19.91 57.64
C LYS A 81 101.77 19.90 56.45
N PHE A 82 102.24 19.43 55.30
CA PHE A 82 101.51 19.31 54.04
C PHE A 82 101.91 17.98 53.37
N PRO A 83 101.07 17.42 52.47
CA PRO A 83 101.43 16.20 51.77
C PRO A 83 102.59 16.49 50.80
N LEU A 84 103.46 15.50 50.62
CA LEU A 84 104.55 15.58 49.66
C LEU A 84 104.00 15.42 48.25
N SER A 85 104.53 16.21 47.33
CA SER A 85 104.15 16.22 45.92
C SER A 85 104.72 15.02 45.20
N ALA A 86 103.87 14.25 44.53
CA ALA A 86 104.28 13.06 43.77
C ALA A 86 105.23 13.36 42.59
N THR A 87 105.29 14.62 42.13
CA THR A 87 106.14 15.05 41.01
C THR A 87 107.50 15.57 41.46
N ASP A 88 107.68 15.82 42.75
CA ASP A 88 108.92 16.34 43.29
C ASP A 88 109.78 15.20 43.86
N SER A 89 111.09 15.40 43.79
CA SER A 89 112.06 14.48 44.40
C SER A 89 112.47 15.00 45.76
N TYR A 90 112.41 14.14 46.77
CA TYR A 90 112.76 14.48 48.14
C TYR A 90 113.94 13.65 48.62
N MET A 91 114.76 14.29 49.44
CA MET A 91 115.83 13.62 50.16
C MET A 91 115.62 13.80 51.65
N LEU A 92 115.76 12.71 52.38
CA LEU A 92 115.76 12.72 53.82
C LEU A 92 117.20 12.70 54.29
N ASP A 93 117.67 13.76 54.93
CA ASP A 93 118.95 13.77 55.63
C ASP A 93 118.75 13.31 57.07
N VAL A 94 119.75 12.61 57.59
CA VAL A 94 119.69 11.98 58.92
C VAL A 94 120.88 12.47 59.74
N ILE A 95 120.67 12.89 60.99
CA ILE A 95 121.74 13.38 61.86
C ILE A 95 121.49 13.05 63.34
N TRP A 96 122.55 13.11 64.14
CA TRP A 96 122.50 13.02 65.60
C TRP A 96 122.66 14.37 66.25
N VAL A 97 121.76 14.70 67.17
CA VAL A 97 121.88 15.91 67.99
C VAL A 97 121.53 15.63 69.43
N ARG A 98 121.91 16.56 70.30
CA ARG A 98 121.55 16.54 71.72
C ARG A 98 120.05 16.77 71.88
N ASN A 99 119.45 16.08 72.85
CA ASN A 99 118.05 16.23 73.16
C ASN A 99 117.71 17.68 73.54
N GLY A 100 116.64 18.19 72.97
CA GLY A 100 116.19 19.57 73.15
C GLY A 100 117.03 20.61 72.42
N THR A 101 118.00 20.21 71.57
CA THR A 101 118.72 21.14 70.69
C THR A 101 117.69 21.96 69.88
N PRO A 102 117.73 23.31 69.95
CA PRO A 102 116.89 24.16 69.12
C PRO A 102 117.18 23.92 67.64
N GLU A 103 116.13 23.74 66.84
CA GLU A 103 116.24 23.46 65.40
C GLU A 103 117.25 24.35 64.63
N PRO A 104 117.32 25.68 64.84
CA PRO A 104 118.26 26.55 64.11
C PRO A 104 119.74 26.31 64.45
N SER A 105 120.02 25.60 65.54
CA SER A 105 121.40 25.29 65.98
C SER A 105 121.89 23.93 65.47
N ILE A 106 121.08 23.22 64.68
CA ILE A 106 121.45 21.94 64.09
C ILE A 106 122.30 22.18 62.82
N ASP A 107 123.55 21.72 62.84
CA ASP A 107 124.45 21.75 61.66
C ASP A 107 124.22 20.54 60.76
N TRP A 108 123.34 20.71 59.78
CA TRP A 108 122.97 19.67 58.82
C TRP A 108 124.08 19.28 57.84
N ASN A 109 125.21 19.98 57.80
CA ASN A 109 126.36 19.56 56.99
C ASN A 109 127.06 18.33 57.57
N ALA A 110 126.78 17.99 58.83
CA ALA A 110 127.24 16.78 59.50
C ALA A 110 126.22 15.62 59.42
N ALA A 111 125.23 15.68 58.51
CA ALA A 111 124.29 14.59 58.29
C ALA A 111 125.02 13.29 57.91
N ILE A 112 124.64 12.18 58.53
CA ILE A 112 125.31 10.88 58.40
C ILE A 112 124.88 10.10 57.14
N THR A 113 123.67 10.35 56.62
CA THR A 113 123.21 9.78 55.34
C THR A 113 122.06 10.59 54.77
N SER A 114 121.81 10.39 53.47
CA SER A 114 120.63 10.88 52.78
C SER A 114 120.01 9.79 51.92
N ALA A 115 118.67 9.69 51.89
CA ALA A 115 117.97 8.72 51.03
C ALA A 115 116.77 9.33 50.31
N PRO A 116 116.43 8.81 49.11
CA PRO A 116 115.27 9.26 48.37
C PRO A 116 114.01 8.84 49.09
N VAL A 117 113.07 9.76 49.19
CA VAL A 117 111.70 9.50 49.63
C VAL A 117 110.80 9.63 48.42
N THR A 118 110.09 8.55 48.06
CA THR A 118 109.08 8.63 47.00
C THR A 118 107.72 8.98 47.58
N ALA A 119 107.09 9.98 46.97
CA ALA A 119 105.69 10.33 47.18
C ALA A 119 104.83 9.96 45.96
N ALA A 120 105.39 9.20 45.01
CA ALA A 120 104.67 8.78 43.81
C ALA A 120 103.47 7.89 44.17
N GLU A 121 102.39 8.06 43.43
CA GLU A 121 101.19 7.25 43.57
C GLU A 121 101.08 6.30 42.37
N VAL A 122 100.87 5.02 42.64
CA VAL A 122 100.58 4.01 41.61
C VAL A 122 99.14 3.59 41.77
N SER A 123 98.35 3.68 40.71
CA SER A 123 96.96 3.25 40.69
C SER A 123 96.77 1.96 39.91
N ILE A 124 95.71 1.24 40.23
CA ILE A 124 95.27 0.07 39.48
C ILE A 124 94.24 0.56 38.47
N LEU A 125 94.57 0.47 37.18
CA LEU A 125 93.72 0.96 36.08
C LEU A 125 92.66 -0.07 35.69
N SER A 126 93.03 -1.35 35.73
CA SER A 126 92.13 -2.47 35.53
C SER A 126 92.74 -3.73 36.12
N ALA A 127 91.91 -4.73 36.41
CA ALA A 127 92.40 -6.06 36.74
C ALA A 127 91.42 -7.14 36.27
N SER A 128 91.90 -8.37 36.14
CA SER A 128 91.04 -9.52 35.87
C SER A 128 91.43 -10.69 36.74
N PHE A 129 90.41 -11.37 37.27
CA PHE A 129 90.55 -12.60 38.02
C PHE A 129 90.05 -13.79 37.20
N ASP A 130 90.96 -14.70 36.87
CA ASP A 130 90.63 -15.94 36.15
C ASP A 130 90.16 -17.08 37.09
N GLY A 131 90.25 -16.86 38.41
CA GLY A 131 89.99 -17.84 39.45
C GLY A 131 91.23 -18.29 40.23
N THR A 132 92.44 -17.93 39.78
CA THR A 132 93.71 -18.33 40.43
C THR A 132 94.74 -17.19 40.46
N ASN A 133 94.75 -16.33 39.45
CA ASN A 133 95.66 -15.20 39.34
C ASN A 133 94.89 -13.90 39.21
N VAL A 134 95.42 -12.85 39.84
CA VAL A 134 95.01 -11.48 39.52
C VAL A 134 96.04 -10.90 38.56
N THR A 135 95.59 -10.54 37.36
CA THR A 135 96.40 -9.75 36.44
C THR A 135 95.92 -8.31 36.50
N ALA A 136 96.76 -7.41 37.00
CA ALA A 136 96.47 -5.99 37.15
C ALA A 136 97.30 -5.15 36.17
N VAL A 137 96.67 -4.13 35.62
CA VAL A 137 97.31 -3.08 34.83
C VAL A 137 97.47 -1.84 35.70
N LEU A 138 98.68 -1.32 35.75
CA LEU A 138 99.11 -0.26 36.65
C LEU A 138 99.30 1.05 35.90
N GLY A 139 98.90 2.14 36.55
CA GLY A 139 99.17 3.51 36.16
C GLY A 139 100.14 4.13 37.14
N TYR A 140 101.28 4.61 36.65
CA TYR A 140 102.32 5.23 37.48
C TYR A 140 102.12 6.76 37.68
N GLY A 141 100.97 7.29 37.26
CA GLY A 141 100.66 8.72 37.34
C GLY A 141 101.66 9.59 36.55
N PRO A 142 101.79 10.89 36.88
CA PRO A 142 102.76 11.80 36.27
C PRO A 142 104.23 11.54 36.69
N SER A 143 104.49 10.51 37.49
CA SER A 143 105.81 10.16 38.03
C SER A 143 106.71 9.61 36.92
N GLY A 144 107.83 10.28 36.63
CA GLY A 144 108.80 9.91 35.59
C GLY A 144 109.62 8.66 35.88
N MET A 145 110.33 8.17 34.85
CA MET A 145 111.06 6.90 34.82
C MET A 145 112.03 6.70 36.00
N GLY A 146 111.88 5.56 36.69
CA GLY A 146 112.75 5.13 37.80
C GLY A 146 112.01 4.50 38.99
N VAL A 147 110.68 4.65 39.06
CA VAL A 147 109.82 4.13 40.13
C VAL A 147 109.13 2.85 39.68
N GLY A 148 109.24 1.78 40.46
CA GLY A 148 108.44 0.57 40.27
C GLY A 148 107.23 0.55 41.21
N ALA A 149 106.48 -0.53 41.19
CA ALA A 149 105.29 -0.71 42.00
C ALA A 149 105.38 -2.02 42.78
N GLN A 150 104.79 -2.05 43.96
CA GLN A 150 104.42 -3.28 44.63
C GLN A 150 102.91 -3.39 44.62
N VAL A 151 102.39 -4.51 44.11
CA VAL A 151 100.97 -4.83 44.16
C VAL A 151 100.76 -5.97 45.15
N ASN A 152 99.78 -5.74 46.02
CA ASN A 152 99.39 -6.62 47.08
C ASN A 152 97.92 -6.99 46.88
N VAL A 153 97.62 -8.28 47.05
CA VAL A 153 96.25 -8.80 47.09
C VAL A 153 95.97 -9.15 48.54
N TYR A 154 94.88 -8.61 49.05
CA TYR A 154 94.40 -8.84 50.40
C TYR A 154 93.11 -9.65 50.36
N SER A 155 92.95 -10.60 51.28
CA SER A 155 91.67 -11.22 51.59
C SER A 155 91.09 -10.57 52.85
N LEU A 156 89.78 -10.29 52.85
CA LEU A 156 89.08 -9.79 54.04
C LEU A 156 88.58 -10.98 54.87
N SER A 157 89.21 -11.23 56.02
CA SER A 157 88.85 -12.33 56.93
C SER A 157 88.52 -11.77 58.31
N PHE A 158 87.30 -12.02 58.79
CA PHE A 158 86.79 -11.55 60.10
C PHE A 158 87.01 -10.05 60.37
N GLY A 159 86.84 -9.21 59.33
CA GLY A 159 87.02 -7.75 59.44
C GLY A 159 88.47 -7.27 59.38
N THR A 160 89.44 -8.16 59.16
CA THR A 160 90.87 -7.83 59.03
C THR A 160 91.37 -8.14 57.62
N TYR A 161 92.14 -7.22 57.04
CA TYR A 161 92.81 -7.43 55.75
C TYR A 161 94.10 -8.23 55.95
N VAL A 162 94.18 -9.40 55.31
CA VAL A 162 95.36 -10.27 55.33
C VAL A 162 95.95 -10.32 53.93
N ASN A 163 97.25 -10.06 53.80
CA ASN A 163 97.93 -10.17 52.52
C ASN A 163 98.01 -11.64 52.08
N VAL A 164 97.45 -11.96 50.91
CA VAL A 164 97.40 -13.31 50.31
C VAL A 164 98.20 -13.41 49.02
N GLY A 165 98.94 -12.36 48.67
CA GLY A 165 99.80 -12.29 47.51
C GLY A 165 100.47 -10.92 47.38
N SER A 166 101.77 -10.90 47.08
CA SER A 166 102.53 -9.67 46.84
C SER A 166 103.50 -9.87 45.69
N MET A 167 103.59 -8.89 44.79
CA MET A 167 104.58 -8.89 43.72
C MET A 167 105.04 -7.46 43.40
N GLN A 168 106.34 -7.29 43.20
CA GLN A 168 106.93 -6.05 42.71
C GLN A 168 107.12 -6.10 41.19
N THR A 169 106.88 -4.99 40.51
CA THR A 169 107.12 -4.83 39.07
C THR A 169 107.63 -3.43 38.75
N GLN A 170 108.45 -3.31 37.70
CA GLN A 170 108.80 -2.02 37.12
C GLN A 170 107.91 -1.67 35.90
N GLY A 171 107.07 -2.61 35.43
CA GLY A 171 106.24 -2.46 34.24
C GLY A 171 104.74 -2.29 34.53
N ASN A 172 103.98 -1.90 33.52
CA ASN A 172 102.55 -1.55 33.65
C ASN A 172 101.62 -2.77 33.86
N THR A 173 102.14 -3.99 33.85
CA THR A 173 101.33 -5.18 34.13
C THR A 173 102.02 -6.01 35.19
N VAL A 174 101.24 -6.51 36.12
CA VAL A 174 101.67 -7.48 37.12
C VAL A 174 100.66 -8.59 37.24
N THR A 175 101.15 -9.81 37.29
CA THR A 175 100.34 -10.97 37.63
C THR A 175 100.72 -11.40 39.03
N VAL A 176 99.75 -11.30 39.94
CA VAL A 176 99.92 -11.73 41.32
C VAL A 176 99.22 -13.08 41.48
N PRO A 177 99.97 -14.17 41.75
CA PRO A 177 99.37 -15.43 42.13
C PRO A 177 98.68 -15.26 43.48
N VAL A 178 97.42 -15.67 43.58
CA VAL A 178 96.64 -15.53 44.82
C VAL A 178 96.63 -16.86 45.55
N ASN A 179 97.21 -16.90 46.75
CA ASN A 179 97.08 -18.07 47.61
C ASN A 179 95.81 -17.95 48.47
N SER A 180 94.72 -18.51 47.98
CA SER A 180 93.42 -18.49 48.66
C SER A 180 93.25 -19.60 49.72
N THR A 181 94.29 -20.37 50.02
CA THR A 181 94.18 -21.52 50.93
C THR A 181 93.92 -21.04 52.37
N GLY A 182 92.73 -21.35 52.90
CA GLY A 182 92.33 -20.96 54.25
C GLY A 182 91.76 -19.55 54.38
N PHE A 183 91.54 -18.83 53.27
CA PHE A 183 91.02 -17.46 53.26
C PHE A 183 89.77 -17.33 52.36
N PRO A 184 88.80 -16.47 52.71
CA PRO A 184 87.62 -16.25 51.88
C PRO A 184 87.99 -15.56 50.55
N ALA A 185 87.25 -15.86 49.48
CA ALA A 185 87.47 -15.34 48.14
C ALA A 185 87.00 -13.87 47.95
N VAL A 186 87.09 -13.06 49.01
CA VAL A 186 86.82 -11.63 48.99
C VAL A 186 88.15 -10.91 48.87
N PHE A 187 88.55 -10.59 47.64
CA PHE A 187 89.89 -10.07 47.36
C PHE A 187 89.88 -8.58 47.06
N PHE A 188 90.84 -7.87 47.62
CA PHE A 188 91.09 -6.45 47.40
C PHE A 188 92.52 -6.20 46.96
N LEU A 189 92.71 -5.23 46.09
CA LEU A 189 94.00 -4.89 45.54
C LEU A 189 94.53 -3.59 46.16
N SER A 190 95.83 -3.54 46.41
CA SER A 190 96.54 -2.32 46.78
C SER A 190 97.85 -2.25 46.01
N ALA A 191 98.12 -1.09 45.43
CA ALA A 191 99.38 -0.78 44.76
C ALA A 191 100.11 0.32 45.54
N GLN A 192 101.43 0.28 45.56
CA GLN A 192 102.25 1.35 46.14
C GLN A 192 103.50 1.56 45.30
N ALA A 193 103.92 2.82 45.18
CA ALA A 193 105.19 3.13 44.54
C ALA A 193 106.35 2.55 45.35
N ALA A 194 107.37 2.09 44.64
CA ALA A 194 108.58 1.57 45.24
C ALA A 194 109.79 2.16 44.50
N ILE A 195 110.75 2.70 45.25
CA ILE A 195 112.05 3.13 44.72
C ILE A 195 113.18 2.60 45.63
N PRO A 196 114.31 2.11 45.10
CA PRO A 196 115.43 1.65 45.94
C PRO A 196 116.02 2.79 46.79
N THR A 197 116.37 2.53 48.07
CA THR A 197 116.94 3.53 48.99
C THR A 197 118.41 3.89 48.71
N ALA A 198 119.12 3.07 47.95
CA ALA A 198 120.45 3.35 47.43
C ALA A 198 120.50 2.91 45.96
N ASN A 199 120.74 3.86 45.05
CA ASN A 199 120.84 3.55 43.64
C ASN A 199 122.31 3.36 43.27
N THR A 200 122.74 2.11 43.13
CA THR A 200 124.12 1.78 42.72
C THR A 200 124.28 1.67 41.19
N GLY A 201 123.22 1.90 40.42
CA GLY A 201 123.30 2.09 38.97
C GLY A 201 123.63 0.84 38.13
N GLY A 202 123.50 -0.39 38.66
CA GLY A 202 123.75 -1.64 37.90
C GLY A 202 122.48 -2.45 37.58
N ALA A 203 122.52 -3.32 36.55
CA ALA A 203 121.40 -4.20 36.19
C ALA A 203 120.98 -5.10 37.38
N GLY A 204 119.67 -5.14 37.67
CA GLY A 204 119.14 -5.67 38.94
C GLY A 204 118.90 -4.59 40.01
N SER A 205 119.10 -3.31 39.67
CA SER A 205 118.98 -2.15 40.56
C SER A 205 117.64 -1.97 41.25
N PHE A 206 116.56 -2.62 40.79
CA PHE A 206 115.27 -2.61 41.48
C PHE A 206 115.20 -3.71 42.55
N SER A 207 116.09 -3.60 43.55
CA SER A 207 116.17 -4.50 44.71
C SER A 207 116.17 -3.70 46.00
N GLY A 208 115.54 -4.23 47.06
CA GLY A 208 115.41 -3.55 48.34
C GLY A 208 116.75 -3.37 49.09
N PRO A 209 116.76 -2.56 50.16
CA PRO A 209 115.60 -1.96 50.80
C PRO A 209 114.99 -0.81 49.97
N PHE A 210 113.65 -0.81 49.87
CA PHE A 210 112.90 0.18 49.11
C PHE A 210 112.39 1.30 50.02
N SER A 211 112.44 2.52 49.49
CA SER A 211 111.53 3.57 49.91
C SER A 211 110.18 3.28 49.26
N LEU A 212 109.19 3.05 50.11
CA LEU A 212 107.81 2.82 49.68
C LEU A 212 107.03 4.12 49.80
N GLY A 213 106.37 4.47 48.71
CA GLY A 213 105.45 5.58 48.66
C GLY A 213 104.12 5.25 49.33
N PRO A 214 103.17 6.18 49.29
CA PRO A 214 101.84 5.95 49.83
C PRO A 214 101.20 4.75 49.13
N ALA A 215 100.65 3.83 49.92
CA ALA A 215 99.84 2.74 49.38
C ALA A 215 98.47 3.27 48.98
N THR A 216 97.92 2.75 47.89
CA THR A 216 96.54 3.02 47.54
C THR A 216 95.63 2.47 48.66
N PRO A 217 94.71 3.29 49.18
CA PRO A 217 93.77 2.85 50.20
C PRO A 217 92.99 1.62 49.73
N ILE A 218 92.86 0.62 50.62
CA ILE A 218 91.99 -0.51 50.37
C ILE A 218 90.55 -0.02 50.52
N THR A 219 89.88 0.15 49.38
CA THR A 219 88.49 0.57 49.31
C THR A 219 87.69 -0.47 48.55
N ALA A 220 86.36 -0.38 48.62
CA ALA A 220 85.47 -1.17 47.77
C ALA A 220 85.79 -0.99 46.27
N ALA A 221 86.37 0.13 45.85
CA ALA A 221 86.72 0.38 44.45
C ALA A 221 87.88 -0.50 43.92
N CYS A 222 88.62 -1.17 44.81
CA CYS A 222 89.73 -2.05 44.45
C CYS A 222 89.41 -3.54 44.67
N GLY A 223 88.14 -3.89 44.89
CA GLY A 223 87.73 -5.27 45.15
C GLY A 223 87.34 -6.04 43.87
N ILE A 224 87.58 -7.35 43.88
CA ILE A 224 87.09 -8.24 42.82
C ILE A 224 85.57 -8.43 43.03
N PRO A 225 84.72 -8.16 42.01
CA PRO A 225 83.28 -8.21 42.17
C PRO A 225 82.75 -9.65 42.24
N GLN A 226 81.52 -9.80 42.76
CA GLN A 226 80.78 -11.07 42.73
C GLN A 226 80.65 -11.62 41.31
N ALA A 227 80.97 -12.90 41.09
CA ALA A 227 80.93 -13.50 39.76
C ALA A 227 79.52 -13.93 39.34
N ALA A 228 79.27 -13.97 38.03
CA ALA A 228 78.08 -14.61 37.49
C ALA A 228 78.12 -16.13 37.77
N LYS A 229 77.04 -16.68 38.34
CA LYS A 229 76.95 -18.08 38.78
C LYS A 229 76.09 -18.94 37.86
N THR A 230 74.91 -18.45 37.50
CA THR A 230 73.96 -19.16 36.61
C THR A 230 73.28 -18.18 35.66
N ILE A 231 72.99 -18.66 34.45
CA ILE A 231 72.14 -17.92 33.50
C ILE A 231 70.70 -18.05 33.96
N SER A 232 70.04 -16.90 34.16
CA SER A 232 68.63 -16.83 34.51
C SER A 232 67.76 -16.81 33.26
N ALA A 233 68.22 -16.13 32.19
CA ALA A 233 67.63 -16.20 30.86
C ALA A 233 68.65 -15.82 29.79
N ALA A 234 68.63 -16.54 28.67
CA ALA A 234 69.31 -16.18 27.44
C ALA A 234 68.34 -16.35 26.27
N ALA A 235 67.90 -15.24 25.67
CA ALA A 235 66.95 -15.25 24.58
C ALA A 235 67.57 -14.64 23.33
N TYR A 236 67.74 -15.47 22.29
CA TYR A 236 68.27 -15.04 21.00
C TYR A 236 67.14 -14.98 19.96
N ASN A 237 66.85 -13.80 19.42
CA ASN A 237 65.77 -13.63 18.45
C ASN A 237 66.23 -13.74 16.97
N GLY A 238 67.52 -14.01 16.73
CA GLY A 238 68.14 -14.05 15.39
C GLY A 238 69.04 -12.86 15.09
N ASN A 239 68.86 -11.73 15.78
CA ASN A 239 69.66 -10.51 15.59
C ASN A 239 70.17 -9.93 16.91
N THR A 240 69.54 -10.29 18.03
CA THR A 240 69.83 -9.74 19.35
C THR A 240 69.70 -10.84 20.39
N LEU A 241 70.66 -10.87 21.30
CA LEU A 241 70.73 -11.75 22.45
C LEU A 241 70.47 -10.95 23.72
N THR A 242 69.38 -11.27 24.41
CA THR A 242 69.06 -10.72 25.73
C THR A 242 69.48 -11.71 26.80
N LEU A 243 70.24 -11.23 27.79
CA LEU A 243 70.87 -12.03 28.83
C LEU A 243 70.48 -11.52 30.21
N SER A 244 70.27 -12.45 31.14
CA SER A 244 70.26 -12.18 32.57
C SER A 244 70.88 -13.34 33.34
N TRP A 245 71.49 -13.04 34.49
CA TRP A 245 72.18 -14.02 35.33
C TRP A 245 72.03 -13.69 36.81
N ALA A 246 72.27 -14.71 37.63
CA ALA A 246 72.40 -14.57 39.08
C ALA A 246 73.87 -14.51 39.49
N LEU A 247 74.18 -13.75 40.54
CA LEU A 247 75.50 -13.67 41.15
C LEU A 247 75.76 -14.86 42.10
N ASP A 248 77.02 -15.08 42.45
CA ASP A 248 77.43 -16.11 43.42
C ASP A 248 77.07 -15.79 44.89
N ALA A 249 76.75 -14.53 45.18
CA ALA A 249 76.31 -14.02 46.48
C ALA A 249 77.34 -14.22 47.62
N ILE A 250 78.63 -14.12 47.32
CA ILE A 250 79.68 -14.20 48.34
C ILE A 250 79.64 -12.94 49.24
N THR A 251 79.37 -13.12 50.53
CA THR A 251 79.27 -12.03 51.51
C THR A 251 80.57 -11.22 51.62
N GLY A 252 80.46 -9.90 51.45
CA GLY A 252 81.60 -8.97 51.56
C GLY A 252 82.32 -8.68 50.23
N CYS A 253 81.99 -9.40 49.15
CA CYS A 253 82.43 -9.04 47.79
C CYS A 253 81.75 -7.77 47.31
N VAL A 254 82.42 -7.07 46.40
CA VAL A 254 81.92 -5.84 45.79
C VAL A 254 80.80 -6.18 44.82
N ASP A 255 79.71 -5.41 44.87
CA ASP A 255 78.65 -5.55 43.87
C ASP A 255 79.15 -5.03 42.51
N PRO A 256 78.89 -5.76 41.41
CA PRO A 256 79.30 -5.31 40.09
C PRO A 256 78.55 -4.06 39.67
N ASP A 257 79.21 -3.17 38.93
CA ASP A 257 78.59 -2.01 38.27
C ASP A 257 78.16 -2.35 36.84
N SER A 258 78.83 -3.33 36.23
CA SER A 258 78.70 -3.68 34.83
C SER A 258 79.14 -5.12 34.59
N SER A 259 79.14 -5.54 33.32
CA SER A 259 79.64 -6.84 32.90
C SER A 259 80.32 -6.75 31.54
N ARG A 260 81.24 -7.69 31.28
CA ARG A 260 81.87 -7.95 30.00
C ARG A 260 81.33 -9.26 29.45
N ILE A 261 80.79 -9.21 28.25
CA ILE A 261 80.23 -10.34 27.53
C ILE A 261 81.15 -10.63 26.35
N GLN A 262 81.64 -11.86 26.27
CA GLN A 262 82.42 -12.34 25.14
C GLN A 262 81.57 -13.33 24.35
N VAL A 263 81.50 -13.12 23.04
CA VAL A 263 80.93 -14.11 22.13
C VAL A 263 82.08 -14.92 21.58
N LEU A 264 81.99 -16.24 21.72
CA LEU A 264 82.98 -17.20 21.24
C LEU A 264 82.37 -18.04 20.13
N ALA A 265 83.09 -18.20 19.03
CA ALA A 265 82.81 -19.22 18.04
C ALA A 265 83.89 -20.29 18.13
N ASN A 266 83.48 -21.54 18.41
CA ASN A 266 84.41 -22.68 18.55
C ASN A 266 85.56 -22.41 19.53
N GLY A 267 85.26 -21.76 20.67
CA GLY A 267 86.23 -21.45 21.73
C GLY A 267 87.12 -20.23 21.49
N LYS A 268 87.00 -19.53 20.35
CA LYS A 268 87.73 -18.27 20.08
C LYS A 268 86.80 -17.07 20.26
N VAL A 269 87.26 -16.05 21.00
CA VAL A 269 86.51 -14.79 21.14
C VAL A 269 86.42 -14.09 19.78
N ILE A 270 85.18 -13.84 19.33
CA ILE A 270 84.85 -13.16 18.08
C ILE A 270 84.23 -11.77 18.29
N ALA A 271 83.69 -11.50 19.48
CA ALA A 271 83.17 -10.17 19.81
C ALA A 271 83.20 -9.91 21.33
N HIS A 272 83.29 -8.63 21.70
CA HIS A 272 83.21 -8.14 23.07
C HIS A 272 82.07 -7.13 23.20
N TYR A 273 81.28 -7.26 24.25
CA TYR A 273 80.21 -6.34 24.60
C TYR A 273 80.27 -6.01 26.08
N THR A 274 79.63 -4.91 26.45
CA THR A 274 79.44 -4.49 27.84
C THR A 274 77.97 -4.56 28.19
N GLY A 275 77.67 -5.08 29.37
CA GLY A 275 76.32 -5.15 29.92
C GLY A 275 76.20 -4.43 31.26
N GLY A 276 74.98 -4.40 31.79
CA GLY A 276 74.73 -4.02 33.16
C GLY A 276 75.19 -5.08 34.17
N PRO A 277 74.91 -4.89 35.46
CA PRO A 277 75.43 -5.75 36.52
C PRO A 277 74.82 -7.17 36.51
N LEU A 278 73.57 -7.30 36.07
CA LEU A 278 72.81 -8.57 36.07
C LEU A 278 72.19 -8.92 34.71
N SER A 279 72.38 -8.06 33.70
CA SER A 279 71.77 -8.26 32.38
C SER A 279 72.54 -7.57 31.26
N ALA A 280 72.35 -8.05 30.03
CA ALA A 280 72.91 -7.44 28.85
C ALA A 280 71.98 -7.63 27.64
N ILE A 281 72.03 -6.68 26.70
CA ILE A 281 71.43 -6.81 25.38
C ILE A 281 72.57 -6.70 24.37
N VAL A 282 72.77 -7.76 23.61
CA VAL A 282 73.91 -7.92 22.71
C VAL A 282 73.39 -8.02 21.27
N PRO A 283 73.71 -7.08 20.37
CA PRO A 283 73.48 -7.29 18.95
C PRO A 283 74.37 -8.44 18.46
N LEU A 284 73.78 -9.44 17.80
CA LEU A 284 74.48 -10.66 17.40
C LEU A 284 73.88 -11.26 16.11
N GLU A 285 74.68 -11.30 15.05
CA GLU A 285 74.35 -11.95 13.78
C GLU A 285 74.95 -13.37 13.72
N ALA A 286 74.27 -14.31 14.36
CA ALA A 286 74.68 -15.71 14.49
C ALA A 286 73.60 -16.71 14.03
N TYR A 287 72.51 -16.24 13.40
CA TYR A 287 71.41 -17.10 12.97
C TYR A 287 71.91 -18.24 12.06
N GLY A 288 71.56 -19.48 12.42
CA GLY A 288 71.99 -20.68 11.70
C GLY A 288 73.45 -21.11 11.90
N GLN A 289 74.25 -20.41 12.72
CA GLN A 289 75.65 -20.76 12.96
C GLN A 289 75.82 -21.75 14.11
N ASN A 290 76.71 -22.74 13.96
CA ASN A 290 76.99 -23.74 14.99
C ASN A 290 78.18 -23.34 15.88
N GLY A 291 78.21 -23.85 17.13
CA GLY A 291 79.37 -23.72 18.02
C GLY A 291 79.53 -22.33 18.67
N ILE A 292 78.45 -21.57 18.80
CA ILE A 292 78.45 -20.26 19.46
C ILE A 292 78.30 -20.43 20.97
N THR A 293 79.24 -19.87 21.73
CA THR A 293 79.28 -19.87 23.20
C THR A 293 79.37 -18.43 23.70
N ILE A 294 78.70 -18.12 24.80
CA ILE A 294 78.73 -16.79 25.44
C ILE A 294 79.45 -16.92 26.77
N ALA A 295 80.40 -16.04 27.05
CA ALA A 295 81.08 -15.93 28.34
C ALA A 295 80.75 -14.59 29.02
N VAL A 296 80.30 -14.61 30.26
CA VAL A 296 79.91 -13.43 31.04
C VAL A 296 80.83 -13.27 32.24
N SER A 297 81.57 -12.16 32.31
CA SER A 297 82.31 -11.72 33.50
C SER A 297 81.67 -10.47 34.06
N THR A 298 81.44 -10.41 35.37
CA THR A 298 81.00 -9.16 36.01
C THR A 298 82.19 -8.25 36.24
N VAL A 299 81.95 -6.94 36.30
CA VAL A 299 82.98 -5.92 36.41
C VAL A 299 82.54 -4.90 37.47
N SER A 300 83.50 -4.41 38.25
CA SER A 300 83.37 -3.24 39.13
C SER A 300 84.64 -2.43 39.05
N ASN A 301 84.56 -1.13 38.76
CA ASN A 301 85.73 -0.24 38.66
C ASN A 301 86.86 -0.80 37.76
N ASN A 302 86.51 -1.35 36.59
CA ASN A 302 87.43 -2.04 35.66
C ASN A 302 88.14 -3.29 36.21
N ILE A 303 87.66 -3.87 37.31
CA ILE A 303 88.13 -5.14 37.86
C ILE A 303 87.12 -6.24 37.52
N GLY A 304 87.55 -7.24 36.75
CA GLY A 304 86.70 -8.32 36.25
C GLY A 304 86.73 -9.60 37.09
N SER A 305 85.57 -10.24 37.22
CA SER A 305 85.38 -11.55 37.86
C SER A 305 85.71 -12.73 36.94
N LYS A 306 85.66 -13.95 37.51
CA LYS A 306 85.67 -15.21 36.77
C LYS A 306 84.52 -15.27 35.75
N PRO A 307 84.75 -15.63 34.47
CA PRO A 307 83.70 -15.77 33.46
C PRO A 307 82.79 -17.00 33.66
N LEU A 308 81.49 -16.86 33.35
CA LEU A 308 80.49 -17.93 33.21
C LEU A 308 80.19 -18.21 31.73
N THR A 309 80.32 -19.46 31.26
CA THR A 309 80.16 -19.83 29.84
C THR A 309 78.95 -20.73 29.56
N PHE A 310 78.22 -20.51 28.45
CA PHE A 310 77.14 -21.39 27.97
C PHE A 310 76.95 -21.36 26.44
N SER A 311 76.34 -22.40 25.86
CA SER A 311 76.09 -22.51 24.40
C SER A 311 74.80 -21.83 23.96
N LEU A 312 74.83 -21.13 22.83
CA LEU A 312 73.68 -20.42 22.25
C LEU A 312 72.91 -21.29 21.25
N ILE A 313 71.58 -21.17 21.22
CA ILE A 313 70.72 -21.79 20.21
C ILE A 313 70.45 -20.77 19.08
N THR A 314 70.87 -21.08 17.86
CA THR A 314 70.89 -20.14 16.73
C THR A 314 69.90 -20.46 15.61
N THR A 315 69.19 -21.58 15.69
CA THR A 315 68.24 -22.06 14.67
C THR A 315 66.79 -22.01 15.18
N SER A 316 65.83 -22.01 14.26
CA SER A 316 64.39 -22.08 14.54
C SER A 316 63.80 -23.42 14.07
N PRO A 317 62.68 -23.88 14.66
CA PRO A 317 62.00 -25.11 14.24
C PRO A 317 61.16 -24.91 12.97
N GLU A 318 60.79 -26.01 12.31
CA GLU A 318 59.83 -26.03 11.17
C GLU A 318 58.43 -26.44 11.66
N ILE A 319 57.39 -25.72 11.21
CA ILE A 319 55.99 -25.93 11.64
C ILE A 319 55.07 -26.05 10.42
N THR A 320 54.21 -27.08 10.39
CA THR A 320 53.30 -27.41 9.27
C THR A 320 51.97 -27.97 9.77
N ASN A 321 51.00 -28.21 8.86
CA ASN A 321 49.71 -28.85 9.14
C ASN A 321 48.94 -28.20 10.31
N VAL A 322 48.77 -26.89 10.25
CA VAL A 322 48.08 -26.14 11.30
C VAL A 322 46.57 -26.24 11.09
N VAL A 323 45.87 -26.91 12.00
CA VAL A 323 44.43 -27.19 11.89
C VAL A 323 43.71 -26.79 13.17
N ALA A 324 42.58 -26.10 13.02
CA ALA A 324 41.65 -25.86 14.12
C ALA A 324 40.63 -27.01 14.19
N ASN A 325 40.59 -27.71 15.31
CA ASN A 325 39.58 -28.73 15.55
C ASN A 325 38.47 -28.17 16.46
N LYS A 326 37.33 -27.89 15.83
CA LYS A 326 36.13 -27.33 16.47
C LYS A 326 35.57 -28.20 17.58
N SER A 327 35.50 -29.53 17.40
CA SER A 327 34.87 -30.42 18.38
C SER A 327 35.71 -30.57 19.65
N SER A 328 37.03 -30.40 19.56
CA SER A 328 37.94 -30.44 20.71
C SER A 328 38.34 -29.07 21.26
N GLY A 329 38.07 -27.96 20.54
CA GLY A 329 38.48 -26.62 20.95
C GLY A 329 40.00 -26.39 20.95
N LYS A 330 40.72 -27.08 20.05
CA LYS A 330 42.20 -27.13 20.01
C LYS A 330 42.74 -26.77 18.63
N VAL A 331 43.81 -25.97 18.57
CA VAL A 331 44.63 -25.81 17.37
C VAL A 331 45.80 -26.79 17.49
N THR A 332 46.01 -27.61 16.47
CA THR A 332 47.14 -28.53 16.40
C THR A 332 48.06 -28.13 15.27
N ALA A 333 49.37 -28.16 15.50
CA ALA A 333 50.39 -27.97 14.47
C ALA A 333 51.47 -29.05 14.57
N SER A 334 51.98 -29.53 13.44
CA SER A 334 53.11 -30.44 13.38
C SER A 334 54.42 -29.66 13.49
N VAL A 335 55.41 -30.19 14.22
CA VAL A 335 56.69 -29.53 14.46
C VAL A 335 57.87 -30.51 14.45
N THR A 336 59.01 -30.07 13.94
CA THR A 336 60.28 -30.82 13.98
C THR A 336 61.14 -30.41 15.18
N ILE A 337 61.50 -31.37 16.05
CA ILE A 337 62.28 -31.13 17.28
C ILE A 337 63.72 -31.67 17.14
N PRO A 338 64.76 -30.84 17.30
CA PRO A 338 66.15 -31.30 17.37
C PRO A 338 66.47 -32.11 18.64
N THR A 339 67.36 -33.09 18.54
CA THR A 339 67.72 -34.00 19.64
C THR A 339 68.25 -33.25 20.87
N GLY A 340 67.72 -33.58 22.06
CA GLY A 340 68.15 -33.01 23.34
C GLY A 340 67.63 -31.60 23.64
N LEU A 341 66.79 -31.04 22.76
CA LEU A 341 66.17 -29.73 22.90
C LEU A 341 64.63 -29.85 22.96
N ALA A 342 63.97 -28.78 23.36
CA ALA A 342 62.52 -28.65 23.34
C ALA A 342 62.10 -27.60 22.29
N VAL A 343 60.84 -27.63 21.84
CA VAL A 343 60.25 -26.55 21.05
C VAL A 343 59.10 -25.93 21.82
N GLN A 344 59.14 -24.61 21.97
CA GLN A 344 58.04 -23.82 22.51
C GLN A 344 57.28 -23.18 21.35
N GLY A 345 55.99 -23.49 21.23
CA GLY A 345 55.11 -22.92 20.22
C GLY A 345 54.23 -21.81 20.78
N TYR A 346 53.80 -20.93 19.88
CA TYR A 346 52.91 -19.81 20.12
C TYR A 346 51.87 -19.76 19.00
N LEU A 347 50.61 -19.65 19.37
CA LEU A 347 49.54 -19.23 18.47
C LEU A 347 49.58 -17.70 18.40
N MET A 348 49.69 -17.16 17.20
CA MET A 348 49.93 -15.76 16.91
C MET A 348 48.78 -15.15 16.11
N ASP A 349 48.45 -13.90 16.41
CA ASP A 349 47.67 -12.99 15.58
C ASP A 349 48.59 -11.83 15.16
N GLY A 350 49.11 -11.89 13.93
CA GLY A 350 50.22 -11.04 13.50
C GLY A 350 51.46 -11.22 14.39
N ASP A 351 51.75 -10.20 15.20
CA ASP A 351 52.84 -10.18 16.18
C ASP A 351 52.36 -10.42 17.64
N ASN A 352 51.05 -10.45 17.87
CA ASN A 352 50.46 -10.69 19.19
C ASN A 352 50.39 -12.19 19.49
N VAL A 353 50.76 -12.58 20.71
CA VAL A 353 50.61 -13.97 21.18
C VAL A 353 49.18 -14.16 21.70
N LEU A 354 48.42 -15.03 21.05
CA LEU A 354 47.07 -15.43 21.49
C LEU A 354 47.13 -16.54 22.54
N ALA A 355 47.98 -17.55 22.34
CA ALA A 355 48.15 -18.67 23.26
C ALA A 355 49.58 -19.21 23.20
N GLY A 356 50.10 -19.64 24.36
CA GLY A 356 51.47 -20.15 24.52
C GLY A 356 52.31 -19.30 25.50
N PRO A 357 53.57 -19.69 25.77
CA PRO A 357 54.28 -20.81 25.17
C PRO A 357 53.67 -22.18 25.52
N VAL A 358 53.55 -23.06 24.53
CA VAL A 358 53.24 -24.49 24.75
C VAL A 358 54.45 -25.31 24.33
N THR A 359 54.91 -26.20 25.20
CA THR A 359 55.97 -27.15 24.85
C THR A 359 55.40 -28.26 23.96
N ALA A 360 56.07 -28.55 22.85
CA ALA A 360 55.67 -29.63 21.96
C ALA A 360 55.66 -30.99 22.67
N ASN A 361 54.58 -31.76 22.48
CA ASN A 361 54.44 -33.14 22.97
C ASN A 361 54.68 -34.10 21.80
N GLY A 362 55.87 -34.70 21.74
CA GLY A 362 56.33 -35.34 20.51
C GLY A 362 56.42 -34.32 19.37
N ASN A 363 56.05 -34.69 18.15
CA ASN A 363 56.13 -33.80 16.98
C ASN A 363 54.90 -32.88 16.81
N VAL A 364 54.16 -32.59 17.89
CA VAL A 364 52.90 -31.83 17.82
C VAL A 364 52.84 -30.73 18.87
N LEU A 365 52.44 -29.54 18.44
CA LEU A 365 52.03 -28.42 19.27
C LEU A 365 50.50 -28.41 19.38
N ILE A 366 49.99 -28.26 20.60
CA ILE A 366 48.54 -28.26 20.87
C ILE A 366 48.18 -27.03 21.69
N PHE A 367 47.36 -26.16 21.13
CA PHE A 367 46.90 -24.94 21.79
C PHE A 367 45.42 -25.08 22.14
N ASP A 368 45.10 -25.02 23.42
CA ASP A 368 43.71 -24.88 23.86
C ASP A 368 43.26 -23.44 23.60
N TYR A 369 42.17 -23.26 22.86
CA TYR A 369 41.66 -21.93 22.53
C TYR A 369 40.20 -21.70 22.92
N ALA A 370 39.44 -22.76 23.23
CA ALA A 370 38.03 -22.66 23.62
C ALA A 370 37.84 -22.17 25.07
N THR A 371 38.28 -20.95 25.37
CA THR A 371 37.96 -20.22 26.61
C THR A 371 37.16 -18.95 26.26
N ALA A 372 36.37 -18.42 27.18
CA ALA A 372 35.49 -17.26 26.96
C ALA A 372 36.21 -15.97 26.46
N LYS A 373 37.55 -15.96 26.38
CA LYS A 373 38.38 -14.80 26.04
C LYS A 373 38.81 -14.77 24.56
N TYR A 374 38.86 -15.90 23.85
CA TYR A 374 39.37 -15.96 22.48
C TYR A 374 38.56 -16.98 21.66
N ASN A 375 37.95 -16.55 20.54
CA ASN A 375 37.35 -17.45 19.56
C ASN A 375 38.17 -17.41 18.28
N VAL A 376 38.94 -18.47 18.04
CA VAL A 376 39.81 -18.61 16.87
C VAL A 376 38.98 -18.77 15.59
N GLU A 377 37.73 -19.24 15.70
CA GLU A 377 36.82 -19.42 14.57
C GLU A 377 36.48 -18.06 13.92
N GLY A 378 36.72 -17.96 12.62
CA GLY A 378 36.46 -16.74 11.85
C GLY A 378 37.56 -15.69 11.87
N MET A 379 38.64 -15.89 12.64
CA MET A 379 39.79 -14.98 12.63
C MET A 379 40.66 -15.20 11.38
N VAL A 380 41.31 -14.12 10.92
CA VAL A 380 42.10 -14.08 9.68
C VAL A 380 43.56 -13.77 10.04
N GLY A 381 44.52 -14.36 9.32
CA GLY A 381 45.95 -14.06 9.54
C GLY A 381 46.56 -14.74 10.77
N LEU A 382 45.87 -15.73 11.34
CA LEU A 382 46.40 -16.51 12.44
C LEU A 382 47.53 -17.42 11.97
N SER A 383 48.54 -17.58 12.83
CA SER A 383 49.67 -18.45 12.55
C SER A 383 50.22 -19.11 13.80
N VAL A 384 50.88 -20.24 13.63
CA VAL A 384 51.70 -20.84 14.69
C VAL A 384 53.15 -20.52 14.40
N ARG A 385 53.86 -20.02 15.41
CA ARG A 385 55.32 -19.83 15.41
C ARG A 385 55.92 -20.59 16.57
N GLY A 386 57.16 -21.04 16.46
CA GLY A 386 57.84 -21.69 17.58
C GLY A 386 59.32 -21.38 17.61
N ASN A 387 59.94 -21.52 18.77
CA ASN A 387 61.39 -21.43 18.93
C ASN A 387 61.92 -22.67 19.66
N ILE A 388 63.19 -22.97 19.40
CA ILE A 388 63.89 -24.06 20.09
C ILE A 388 64.34 -23.53 21.46
N ALA A 389 64.21 -24.36 22.49
CA ALA A 389 64.61 -24.06 23.85
C ALA A 389 65.50 -25.17 24.41
N SER A 390 66.39 -24.83 25.34
CA SER A 390 67.10 -25.81 26.16
C SER A 390 66.12 -26.62 27.01
N ALA A 391 66.54 -27.79 27.50
CA ALA A 391 65.69 -28.69 28.28
C ALA A 391 65.12 -28.03 29.57
N ASP A 392 65.86 -27.09 30.15
CA ASP A 392 65.47 -26.29 31.32
C ASP A 392 64.75 -24.98 30.95
N GLY A 393 64.62 -24.66 29.65
CA GLY A 393 63.93 -23.47 29.14
C GLY A 393 64.67 -22.14 29.33
N THR A 394 65.87 -22.15 29.92
CA THR A 394 66.62 -20.92 30.23
C THR A 394 67.27 -20.30 29.00
N ILE A 395 67.55 -21.10 27.96
CA ILE A 395 68.14 -20.67 26.70
C ILE A 395 67.12 -20.87 25.59
N THR A 396 66.77 -19.81 24.86
CA THR A 396 65.83 -19.86 23.74
C THR A 396 66.44 -19.29 22.46
N GLY A 397 66.17 -19.96 21.35
CA GLY A 397 66.58 -19.57 20.01
C GLY A 397 65.52 -18.73 19.27
N PRO A 398 65.78 -18.43 17.99
CA PRO A 398 64.90 -17.60 17.18
C PRO A 398 63.57 -18.28 16.87
N ARG A 399 62.52 -17.47 16.64
CA ARG A 399 61.19 -17.95 16.22
C ARG A 399 61.18 -18.39 14.75
N SER A 400 60.38 -19.40 14.45
CA SER A 400 60.12 -19.91 13.11
C SER A 400 59.36 -18.91 12.24
N LYS A 401 59.32 -19.18 10.93
CA LYS A 401 58.37 -18.52 10.02
C LYS A 401 56.92 -18.82 10.45
N PRO A 402 55.96 -17.91 10.17
CA PRO A 402 54.55 -18.14 10.48
C PRO A 402 53.98 -19.33 9.69
N ALA A 403 53.45 -20.34 10.37
CA ALA A 403 52.67 -21.41 9.75
C ALA A 403 51.18 -21.07 9.84
N VAL A 404 50.53 -20.79 8.70
CA VAL A 404 49.18 -20.21 8.65
C VAL A 404 48.11 -21.21 9.07
N LEU A 405 47.14 -20.73 9.85
CA LEU A 405 45.91 -21.42 10.20
C LEU A 405 44.73 -20.82 9.43
N LEU A 406 44.05 -21.61 8.59
CA LEU A 406 42.79 -21.21 7.96
C LEU A 406 41.62 -21.45 8.92
N ALA A 407 41.30 -20.47 9.75
CA ALA A 407 40.24 -20.60 10.76
C ALA A 407 38.85 -20.14 10.27
N THR A 408 38.75 -19.68 9.03
CA THR A 408 37.52 -19.23 8.40
C THR A 408 36.88 -20.33 7.56
N THR A 409 35.57 -20.55 7.75
CA THR A 409 34.79 -21.45 6.91
C THR A 409 34.52 -20.77 5.56
N PRO A 410 34.83 -21.38 4.40
CA PRO A 410 34.45 -20.82 3.12
C PRO A 410 32.92 -20.75 3.00
N SER A 411 32.43 -19.67 2.40
CA SER A 411 30.99 -19.39 2.31
C SER A 411 30.49 -19.60 0.88
N LEU A 412 29.63 -20.60 0.69
CA LEU A 412 28.91 -20.84 -0.55
C LEU A 412 27.95 -19.67 -0.80
N LYS A 413 28.17 -18.98 -1.91
CA LYS A 413 27.38 -17.81 -2.32
C LYS A 413 26.15 -18.21 -3.12
N LEU A 414 26.30 -19.19 -4.00
CA LEU A 414 25.21 -19.73 -4.80
C LEU A 414 25.50 -21.18 -5.19
N ALA A 415 24.49 -22.04 -5.06
CA ALA A 415 24.42 -23.34 -5.71
C ALA A 415 23.12 -23.42 -6.52
N ASN A 416 23.21 -23.23 -7.84
CA ASN A 416 22.05 -23.29 -8.71
C ASN A 416 21.90 -24.70 -9.28
N ILE A 417 20.89 -25.42 -8.80
CA ILE A 417 20.53 -26.78 -9.22
C ILE A 417 19.47 -26.69 -10.32
N ARG A 418 19.73 -27.32 -11.48
CA ARG A 418 18.80 -27.35 -12.62
C ARG A 418 19.00 -28.62 -13.44
N THR A 419 18.02 -28.98 -14.28
CA THR A 419 18.26 -29.98 -15.32
C THR A 419 19.37 -29.47 -16.25
N ASP A 420 20.29 -30.34 -16.62
CA ASP A 420 21.38 -29.98 -17.52
C ASP A 420 20.82 -29.62 -18.90
N PRO A 421 21.03 -28.39 -19.41
CA PRO A 421 20.54 -28.01 -20.74
C PRO A 421 21.18 -28.86 -21.87
N ALA A 422 22.33 -29.48 -21.63
CA ALA A 422 22.95 -30.39 -22.59
C ALA A 422 22.39 -31.83 -22.51
N SER A 423 21.71 -32.20 -21.42
CA SER A 423 21.16 -33.56 -21.23
C SER A 423 20.03 -33.58 -20.19
N ALA A 424 18.79 -33.80 -20.63
CA ALA A 424 17.61 -33.82 -19.75
C ALA A 424 17.64 -34.90 -18.64
N THR A 425 18.53 -35.90 -18.76
CA THR A 425 18.75 -36.99 -17.80
C THR A 425 19.73 -36.65 -16.68
N LYS A 426 20.38 -35.48 -16.71
CA LYS A 426 21.39 -35.06 -15.72
C LYS A 426 20.93 -33.86 -14.91
N TRP A 427 21.41 -33.80 -13.67
CA TRP A 427 21.44 -32.59 -12.86
C TRP A 427 22.74 -31.82 -13.13
N ARG A 428 22.62 -30.50 -13.21
CA ARG A 428 23.74 -29.55 -13.22
C ARG A 428 23.64 -28.67 -11.98
N ILE A 429 24.74 -28.56 -11.25
CA ILE A 429 24.86 -27.71 -10.06
C ILE A 429 25.97 -26.71 -10.31
N ASP A 430 25.61 -25.45 -10.58
CA ASP A 430 26.56 -24.36 -10.73
C ASP A 430 26.84 -23.74 -9.35
N LEU A 431 28.08 -23.86 -8.89
CA LEU A 431 28.53 -23.51 -7.55
C LEU A 431 29.46 -22.30 -7.60
N THR A 432 29.24 -21.32 -6.73
CA THR A 432 30.15 -20.20 -6.50
C THR A 432 30.26 -19.94 -5.00
N TRP A 433 31.46 -19.59 -4.55
CA TRP A 433 31.73 -19.28 -3.15
C TRP A 433 32.62 -18.06 -3.01
N ASP A 434 32.62 -17.46 -1.83
CA ASP A 434 33.52 -16.37 -1.52
C ASP A 434 34.93 -16.91 -1.32
N ARG A 435 35.91 -16.15 -1.82
CA ARG A 435 37.31 -16.40 -1.50
C ARG A 435 37.50 -16.19 0.01
N LEU A 436 38.29 -17.06 0.64
CA LEU A 436 38.68 -16.84 2.04
C LEU A 436 39.35 -15.46 2.20
N PRO A 437 39.10 -14.75 3.31
CA PRO A 437 39.69 -13.44 3.58
C PRO A 437 41.20 -13.48 3.79
N ASP A 438 41.79 -14.66 3.98
CA ASP A 438 43.24 -14.87 4.01
C ASP A 438 43.91 -14.52 2.66
N ALA A 439 45.19 -14.14 2.71
CA ALA A 439 45.98 -13.84 1.51
C ALA A 439 46.01 -15.03 0.53
N ALA A 440 46.13 -14.75 -0.78
CA ALA A 440 46.01 -15.77 -1.84
C ALA A 440 46.98 -16.91 -1.66
N GLU A 441 48.21 -16.53 -1.36
CA GLU A 441 49.37 -17.38 -1.14
C GLU A 441 49.19 -18.33 0.06
N ASN A 442 48.21 -18.09 0.93
CA ASN A 442 47.93 -18.91 2.10
C ASN A 442 46.90 -20.02 1.82
N VAL A 443 46.21 -20.01 0.67
CA VAL A 443 45.19 -21.00 0.29
C VAL A 443 45.67 -21.79 -0.94
N ALA A 444 45.79 -23.11 -0.80
CA ALA A 444 46.24 -24.00 -1.85
C ALA A 444 45.12 -24.44 -2.81
N ALA A 445 43.95 -24.81 -2.28
CA ALA A 445 42.79 -25.25 -3.07
C ALA A 445 41.49 -25.21 -2.26
N TYR A 446 40.35 -25.26 -2.96
CA TYR A 446 39.01 -25.48 -2.41
C TYR A 446 38.50 -26.86 -2.84
N THR A 447 37.79 -27.55 -1.96
CA THR A 447 37.12 -28.82 -2.26
C THR A 447 35.62 -28.68 -2.01
N VAL A 448 34.81 -29.02 -3.01
CA VAL A 448 33.35 -29.05 -2.92
C VAL A 448 32.81 -30.43 -3.25
N SER A 449 31.89 -30.94 -2.42
CA SER A 449 31.30 -32.26 -2.57
C SER A 449 29.78 -32.21 -2.39
N LEU A 450 29.04 -32.95 -3.22
CA LEU A 450 27.65 -33.30 -2.97
C LEU A 450 27.60 -34.67 -2.31
N LEU A 451 26.96 -34.77 -1.16
CA LEU A 451 26.79 -36.01 -0.41
C LEU A 451 25.31 -36.39 -0.35
N GLN A 452 25.03 -37.69 -0.30
CA GLN A 452 23.73 -38.27 0.02
C GLN A 452 23.90 -39.19 1.22
N ASP A 453 23.22 -38.90 2.33
CA ASP A 453 23.38 -39.61 3.62
C ASP A 453 24.85 -39.80 4.03
N ASN A 454 25.67 -38.75 3.85
CA ASN A 454 27.13 -38.72 4.09
C ASN A 454 28.00 -39.53 3.11
N VAL A 455 27.44 -40.07 2.03
CA VAL A 455 28.20 -40.70 0.94
C VAL A 455 28.42 -39.70 -0.17
N THR A 456 29.66 -39.50 -0.61
CA THR A 456 29.99 -38.58 -1.71
C THR A 456 29.40 -39.09 -3.03
N VAL A 457 28.55 -38.27 -3.66
CA VAL A 457 27.91 -38.52 -4.96
C VAL A 457 28.67 -37.81 -6.08
N ALA A 458 29.22 -36.61 -5.79
CA ALA A 458 30.09 -35.86 -6.69
C ALA A 458 31.09 -35.04 -5.87
N THR A 459 32.31 -34.86 -6.35
CA THR A 459 33.34 -34.04 -5.69
C THR A 459 34.26 -33.36 -6.69
N GLN A 460 34.82 -32.21 -6.31
CA GLN A 460 35.80 -31.50 -7.10
C GLN A 460 36.74 -30.68 -6.21
N THR A 461 38.04 -30.73 -6.52
CA THR A 461 39.09 -29.93 -5.87
C THR A 461 39.75 -29.03 -6.90
N LEU A 462 39.82 -27.73 -6.63
CA LEU A 462 40.34 -26.74 -7.57
C LEU A 462 40.88 -25.49 -6.88
N ASN A 463 41.76 -24.76 -7.56
CA ASN A 463 42.21 -23.42 -7.15
C ASN A 463 41.39 -22.33 -7.86
N ALA A 464 40.06 -22.37 -7.69
CA ALA A 464 39.17 -21.29 -8.12
C ALA A 464 37.96 -21.20 -7.16
N VAL A 465 37.14 -20.16 -7.33
CA VAL A 465 36.00 -19.84 -6.47
C VAL A 465 34.63 -20.20 -7.09
N ALA A 466 34.65 -20.95 -8.18
CA ALA A 466 33.45 -21.40 -8.88
C ALA A 466 33.70 -22.72 -9.59
N THR A 467 32.68 -23.58 -9.64
CA THR A 467 32.72 -24.80 -10.43
C THR A 467 31.33 -25.32 -10.78
N THR A 468 31.25 -26.33 -11.63
CA THR A 468 30.01 -27.03 -11.99
C THR A 468 30.13 -28.51 -11.68
N LEU A 469 29.17 -29.07 -10.93
CA LEU A 469 28.99 -30.51 -10.80
C LEU A 469 27.91 -30.97 -11.80
N SER A 470 28.17 -32.04 -12.55
CA SER A 470 27.19 -32.70 -13.43
C SER A 470 27.07 -34.16 -13.01
N LEU A 471 25.84 -34.62 -12.79
CA LEU A 471 25.55 -35.98 -12.30
C LEU A 471 24.24 -36.51 -12.89
N ASP A 472 24.11 -37.82 -13.02
CA ASP A 472 22.88 -38.44 -13.50
C ASP A 472 21.73 -38.24 -12.49
N LYS A 473 20.52 -37.96 -12.99
CA LYS A 473 19.34 -37.79 -12.13
C LYS A 473 19.05 -39.05 -11.29
N THR A 474 19.40 -40.23 -11.78
CA THR A 474 19.27 -41.51 -11.08
C THR A 474 20.29 -41.71 -9.94
N ALA A 475 21.34 -40.90 -9.87
CA ALA A 475 22.29 -40.93 -8.76
C ALA A 475 21.74 -40.26 -7.49
N ILE A 476 20.62 -39.54 -7.59
CA ILE A 476 19.95 -38.87 -6.49
C ILE A 476 18.62 -39.56 -6.19
N ASP A 477 18.45 -40.00 -4.94
CA ASP A 477 17.19 -40.47 -4.40
C ASP A 477 16.53 -39.32 -3.63
N THR A 478 15.46 -38.74 -4.18
CA THR A 478 14.76 -37.59 -3.57
C THR A 478 14.11 -37.89 -2.21
N GLY A 479 14.08 -39.16 -1.77
CA GLY A 479 13.67 -39.55 -0.41
C GLY A 479 14.78 -39.49 0.64
N LYS A 480 16.05 -39.35 0.21
CA LYS A 480 17.23 -39.28 1.09
C LYS A 480 17.68 -37.84 1.33
N THR A 481 18.61 -37.64 2.27
CA THR A 481 19.11 -36.30 2.58
C THR A 481 20.34 -35.97 1.73
N GLN A 482 20.29 -34.88 0.97
CA GLN A 482 21.44 -34.38 0.21
C GLN A 482 22.07 -33.15 0.88
N THR A 483 23.41 -33.10 0.90
CA THR A 483 24.18 -31.96 1.42
C THR A 483 25.34 -31.57 0.51
N ILE A 484 25.58 -30.27 0.38
CA ILE A 484 26.77 -29.70 -0.27
C ILE A 484 27.77 -29.34 0.83
N GLN A 485 28.98 -29.87 0.72
CA GLN A 485 30.10 -29.59 1.61
C GLN A 485 31.18 -28.78 0.89
N LEU A 486 31.67 -27.71 1.52
CA LEU A 486 32.73 -26.84 0.99
C LEU A 486 33.82 -26.61 2.04
N SER A 487 35.09 -26.86 1.69
CA SER A 487 36.26 -26.60 2.53
C SER A 487 37.45 -26.09 1.70
N ALA A 488 38.47 -25.54 2.36
CA ALA A 488 39.71 -25.10 1.74
C ALA A 488 40.92 -25.79 2.39
N THR A 489 42.03 -25.85 1.67
CA THR A 489 43.32 -26.36 2.17
C THR A 489 44.34 -25.23 2.13
N GLY A 490 45.05 -24.99 3.23
CA GLY A 490 46.07 -23.96 3.37
C GLY A 490 47.41 -24.36 2.77
N ALA A 491 48.27 -23.37 2.50
CA ALA A 491 49.59 -23.58 1.89
C ALA A 491 50.53 -24.46 2.73
N THR A 492 50.29 -24.55 4.04
CA THR A 492 51.03 -25.40 4.99
C THR A 492 50.37 -26.76 5.21
N GLY A 493 49.32 -27.10 4.45
CA GLY A 493 48.64 -28.40 4.46
C GLY A 493 47.40 -28.51 5.37
N GLY A 494 47.13 -27.51 6.22
CA GLY A 494 45.97 -27.51 7.12
C GLY A 494 44.64 -27.26 6.41
N ALA A 495 43.59 -28.03 6.74
CA ALA A 495 42.25 -27.81 6.20
C ALA A 495 41.50 -26.72 6.99
N SER A 496 40.69 -25.93 6.29
CA SER A 496 39.71 -25.04 6.90
C SER A 496 38.53 -25.84 7.49
N PRO A 497 37.72 -25.23 8.37
CA PRO A 497 36.40 -25.76 8.68
C PRO A 497 35.54 -25.96 7.42
N THR A 498 34.66 -26.96 7.42
CA THR A 498 33.77 -27.29 6.29
C THR A 498 32.39 -26.64 6.47
N GLN A 499 31.90 -25.94 5.45
CA GLN A 499 30.49 -25.55 5.37
C GLN A 499 29.66 -26.73 4.89
N THR A 500 28.52 -27.02 5.53
CA THR A 500 27.56 -28.03 5.08
C THR A 500 26.19 -27.38 4.90
N LEU A 501 25.59 -27.51 3.71
CA LEU A 501 24.27 -26.95 3.37
C LEU A 501 23.38 -28.02 2.76
N TYR A 502 22.07 -28.00 3.03
CA TYR A 502 21.13 -28.94 2.43
C TYR A 502 20.85 -28.60 0.97
N ALA A 503 20.73 -29.62 0.13
CA ALA A 503 20.32 -29.50 -1.26
C ALA A 503 18.97 -30.18 -1.48
N LEU A 504 18.16 -29.64 -2.39
CA LEU A 504 16.84 -30.16 -2.71
C LEU A 504 16.71 -30.38 -4.21
N PHE A 505 16.20 -31.55 -4.59
CA PHE A 505 16.02 -31.97 -6.00
C PHE A 505 14.54 -32.22 -6.36
N ALA A 506 13.60 -31.77 -5.51
CA ALA A 506 12.17 -31.87 -5.73
C ALA A 506 11.51 -30.48 -5.75
N ALA A 507 10.83 -30.15 -6.86
CA ALA A 507 10.16 -28.86 -7.02
C ALA A 507 8.79 -28.81 -6.30
N PRO A 508 8.30 -27.62 -5.90
CA PRO A 508 6.94 -27.44 -5.42
C PRO A 508 5.89 -27.81 -6.49
N VAL A 509 4.76 -28.38 -6.07
CA VAL A 509 3.65 -28.79 -6.96
C VAL A 509 2.56 -27.73 -6.94
N LEU A 510 2.21 -27.16 -8.10
CA LEU A 510 1.15 -26.15 -8.21
C LEU A 510 -0.22 -26.75 -7.87
N ALA A 511 -1.01 -26.01 -7.09
CA ALA A 511 -2.38 -26.35 -6.74
C ALA A 511 -3.39 -25.52 -7.56
N SER A 512 -3.14 -24.23 -7.75
CA SER A 512 -3.95 -23.36 -8.61
C SER A 512 -3.16 -22.21 -9.21
N LEU A 513 -3.64 -21.69 -10.34
CA LEU A 513 -3.20 -20.45 -10.98
C LEU A 513 -4.40 -19.52 -11.20
N ALA A 514 -4.28 -18.27 -10.76
CA ALA A 514 -5.28 -17.24 -10.94
C ALA A 514 -4.65 -15.99 -11.55
N THR A 515 -5.06 -15.66 -12.76
CA THR A 515 -4.70 -14.40 -13.42
C THR A 515 -5.73 -13.33 -13.05
N THR A 516 -5.27 -12.18 -12.59
CA THR A 516 -6.08 -10.96 -12.46
C THR A 516 -5.68 -9.98 -13.56
N GLN A 517 -6.27 -8.79 -13.60
CA GLN A 517 -5.89 -7.76 -14.57
C GLN A 517 -4.40 -7.36 -14.50
N ASN A 518 -3.78 -7.48 -13.32
CA ASN A 518 -2.45 -6.93 -13.07
C ASN A 518 -1.40 -7.99 -12.68
N GLN A 519 -1.79 -9.23 -12.39
CA GLN A 519 -0.85 -10.24 -11.90
C GLN A 519 -1.29 -11.67 -12.23
N VAL A 520 -0.33 -12.58 -12.28
CA VAL A 520 -0.58 -14.03 -12.24
C VAL A 520 -0.21 -14.53 -10.84
N ALA A 521 -1.20 -14.99 -10.08
CA ALA A 521 -1.03 -15.58 -8.78
C ALA A 521 -1.04 -17.11 -8.86
N ALA A 522 -0.27 -17.77 -7.99
CA ALA A 522 -0.25 -19.22 -7.87
C ALA A 522 -0.30 -19.64 -6.41
N THR A 523 -0.87 -20.81 -6.17
CA THR A 523 -0.72 -21.55 -4.90
C THR A 523 -0.04 -22.89 -5.18
N TRP A 524 0.72 -23.42 -4.22
CA TRP A 524 1.46 -24.67 -4.39
C TRP A 524 1.58 -25.47 -3.08
N LYS A 525 1.87 -26.76 -3.21
CA LYS A 525 2.29 -27.61 -2.11
C LYS A 525 3.82 -27.60 -2.01
N ALA A 526 4.32 -27.28 -0.82
CA ALA A 526 5.75 -27.32 -0.52
C ALA A 526 6.34 -28.73 -0.68
N PRO A 527 7.58 -28.87 -1.18
CA PRO A 527 8.32 -30.13 -1.15
C PRO A 527 8.68 -30.51 0.29
N GLN A 528 9.02 -31.78 0.54
CA GLN A 528 9.51 -32.22 1.84
C GLN A 528 10.88 -31.58 2.12
N ILE A 529 11.02 -30.91 3.26
CA ILE A 529 12.26 -30.25 3.68
C ILE A 529 13.01 -31.16 4.66
N PRO A 530 14.34 -31.34 4.53
CA PRO A 530 15.11 -32.12 5.49
C PRO A 530 14.94 -31.60 6.93
N ALA A 531 14.66 -32.49 7.88
CA ALA A 531 14.31 -32.13 9.26
C ALA A 531 15.40 -31.34 10.01
N GLY A 532 16.66 -31.49 9.61
CA GLY A 532 17.79 -30.76 10.18
C GLY A 532 18.11 -29.41 9.51
N ASN A 533 17.33 -28.98 8.52
CA ASN A 533 17.55 -27.69 7.84
C ASN A 533 17.16 -26.51 8.74
N THR A 534 18.14 -25.66 9.05
CA THR A 534 17.95 -24.43 9.85
C THR A 534 17.89 -23.16 8.99
N MET A 535 18.11 -23.28 7.67
CA MET A 535 18.05 -22.15 6.74
C MET A 535 16.60 -21.82 6.36
N PRO A 536 16.25 -20.54 6.16
CA PRO A 536 14.92 -20.15 5.70
C PRO A 536 14.63 -20.75 4.32
N VAL A 537 13.43 -21.34 4.19
CA VAL A 537 12.92 -21.87 2.92
C VAL A 537 12.20 -20.74 2.19
N ILE A 538 12.74 -20.33 1.05
CA ILE A 538 12.18 -19.25 0.24
C ILE A 538 11.66 -19.83 -1.07
N TYR A 539 10.42 -19.50 -1.40
CA TYR A 539 9.80 -19.79 -2.67
C TYR A 539 9.76 -18.54 -3.53
N ARG A 540 9.84 -18.71 -4.85
CA ARG A 540 9.67 -17.62 -5.81
C ARG A 540 8.95 -18.12 -7.05
N LEU A 541 7.83 -17.48 -7.35
CA LEU A 541 7.06 -17.79 -8.55
C LEU A 541 7.83 -17.28 -9.78
N THR A 542 7.93 -18.11 -10.81
CA THR A 542 8.72 -17.85 -12.02
C THR A 542 7.85 -18.11 -13.25
N ALA A 543 7.81 -17.16 -14.17
CA ALA A 543 7.21 -17.33 -15.49
C ALA A 543 8.30 -17.64 -16.52
N ILE A 544 8.07 -18.64 -17.36
CA ILE A 544 9.00 -19.14 -18.35
C ILE A 544 8.30 -19.18 -19.72
N ALA A 545 8.97 -18.72 -20.77
CA ALA A 545 8.54 -18.92 -22.16
C ALA A 545 9.73 -19.38 -23.01
N GLY A 546 9.53 -20.39 -23.86
CA GLY A 546 10.59 -20.94 -24.71
C GLY A 546 11.82 -21.43 -23.93
N GLY A 547 11.64 -21.91 -22.70
CA GLY A 547 12.73 -22.34 -21.81
C GLY A 547 13.50 -21.20 -21.10
N THR A 548 13.12 -19.93 -21.31
CA THR A 548 13.76 -18.77 -20.68
C THR A 548 12.84 -18.16 -19.62
N VAL A 549 13.40 -17.74 -18.48
CA VAL A 549 12.66 -17.01 -17.45
C VAL A 549 12.31 -15.62 -17.97
N ILE A 550 11.02 -15.33 -18.11
CA ILE A 550 10.49 -14.05 -18.61
C ILE A 550 9.89 -13.17 -17.51
N GLY A 551 9.75 -13.69 -16.29
CA GLY A 551 9.28 -12.92 -15.14
C GLY A 551 9.50 -13.65 -13.82
N ARG A 552 9.67 -12.90 -12.73
CA ARG A 552 9.85 -13.44 -11.36
C ARG A 552 9.01 -12.65 -10.38
N GLY A 553 8.31 -13.36 -9.50
CA GLY A 553 7.59 -12.77 -8.37
C GLY A 553 8.53 -12.38 -7.23
N GLY A 554 7.94 -11.82 -6.18
CA GLY A 554 8.61 -11.63 -4.91
C GLY A 554 8.99 -12.96 -4.26
N GLU A 555 10.04 -12.92 -3.44
CA GLU A 555 10.43 -14.03 -2.57
C GLU A 555 9.45 -14.14 -1.40
N THR A 556 9.02 -15.36 -1.08
CA THR A 556 8.03 -15.61 0.00
C THR A 556 8.33 -16.91 0.72
N THR A 557 7.95 -17.01 2.01
CA THR A 557 7.94 -18.27 2.75
C THR A 557 6.57 -18.95 2.69
N ALA A 558 5.55 -18.26 2.19
CA ALA A 558 4.19 -18.79 2.04
C ALA A 558 4.09 -19.74 0.84
N THR A 559 3.04 -20.56 0.81
CA THR A 559 2.69 -21.46 -0.29
C THR A 559 1.88 -20.79 -1.40
N SER A 560 2.02 -19.46 -1.53
CA SER A 560 1.35 -18.65 -2.54
C SER A 560 2.13 -17.37 -2.83
N ALA A 561 2.16 -16.94 -4.09
CA ALA A 561 2.73 -15.67 -4.54
C ALA A 561 2.09 -15.22 -5.86
N ALA A 562 2.46 -14.03 -6.31
CA ALA A 562 2.07 -13.51 -7.61
C ALA A 562 3.25 -12.88 -8.36
N ILE A 563 3.14 -12.83 -9.69
CA ILE A 563 4.02 -12.08 -10.59
C ILE A 563 3.17 -10.98 -11.24
N PRO A 564 3.54 -9.69 -11.11
CA PRO A 564 2.87 -8.63 -11.85
C PRO A 564 2.98 -8.88 -13.36
N LEU A 565 1.87 -8.74 -14.09
CA LEU A 565 1.82 -8.92 -15.54
C LEU A 565 2.67 -7.87 -16.27
N ALA A 566 2.80 -6.66 -15.72
CA ALA A 566 3.66 -5.60 -16.26
C ALA A 566 5.15 -6.01 -16.30
N ASP A 567 5.56 -6.95 -15.44
CA ASP A 567 6.93 -7.45 -15.35
C ASP A 567 7.19 -8.64 -16.30
N ILE A 568 6.18 -9.06 -17.07
CA ILE A 568 6.25 -10.19 -18.00
C ILE A 568 6.13 -9.67 -19.44
N ALA A 569 7.23 -9.71 -20.19
CA ALA A 569 7.21 -9.50 -21.63
C ALA A 569 6.75 -10.79 -22.32
N VAL A 570 5.44 -10.98 -22.48
CA VAL A 570 4.87 -12.15 -23.16
C VAL A 570 5.17 -12.04 -24.67
N PRO A 571 5.90 -12.99 -25.29
CA PRO A 571 6.09 -12.99 -26.73
C PRO A 571 4.77 -13.29 -27.45
N ASP A 572 4.46 -12.57 -28.53
CA ASP A 572 3.23 -12.70 -29.31
C ASP A 572 2.99 -14.12 -29.88
N THR A 573 3.97 -15.02 -29.80
CA THR A 573 3.96 -16.37 -30.38
C THR A 573 4.29 -17.52 -29.41
N GLY A 574 4.42 -17.28 -28.10
CA GLY A 574 4.91 -18.29 -27.14
C GLY A 574 3.96 -18.60 -25.97
N SER A 575 3.66 -19.87 -25.73
CA SER A 575 2.96 -20.31 -24.51
C SER A 575 3.83 -20.07 -23.27
N MET A 576 3.33 -19.27 -22.33
CA MET A 576 3.97 -19.06 -21.02
C MET A 576 3.62 -20.19 -20.05
N SER A 577 4.59 -20.71 -19.31
CA SER A 577 4.38 -21.62 -18.18
C SER A 577 4.83 -20.98 -16.88
N VAL A 578 4.05 -21.18 -15.82
CA VAL A 578 4.39 -20.71 -14.48
C VAL A 578 4.87 -21.89 -13.65
N MET A 579 5.94 -21.68 -12.86
CA MET A 579 6.58 -22.66 -11.98
C MET A 579 7.08 -21.98 -10.70
N VAL A 580 7.48 -22.76 -9.68
CA VAL A 580 7.99 -22.21 -8.41
C VAL A 580 9.43 -22.66 -8.18
N SER A 581 10.36 -21.71 -8.06
CA SER A 581 11.71 -22.01 -7.58
C SER A 581 11.73 -22.04 -6.05
N VAL A 582 12.55 -22.90 -5.49
CA VAL A 582 12.73 -23.04 -4.04
C VAL A 582 14.21 -22.87 -3.69
N ALA A 583 14.47 -22.12 -2.62
CA ALA A 583 15.81 -21.83 -2.12
C ALA A 583 15.92 -22.21 -0.63
N LEU A 584 17.02 -22.87 -0.29
CA LEU A 584 17.45 -23.19 1.07
C LEU A 584 18.74 -22.39 1.35
N GLY A 585 18.59 -21.13 1.78
CA GLY A 585 19.71 -20.20 1.82
C GLY A 585 20.32 -19.99 0.42
N PRO A 586 21.63 -20.22 0.21
CA PRO A 586 22.28 -20.01 -1.10
C PRO A 586 22.05 -21.16 -2.09
N VAL A 587 21.37 -22.25 -1.68
CA VAL A 587 21.09 -23.39 -2.56
C VAL A 587 19.72 -23.22 -3.20
N VAL A 588 19.68 -23.06 -4.52
CA VAL A 588 18.47 -22.76 -5.30
C VAL A 588 18.19 -23.90 -6.26
N LEU A 589 16.98 -24.47 -6.21
CA LEU A 589 16.45 -25.33 -7.26
C LEU A 589 15.69 -24.47 -8.27
N GLN A 590 16.24 -24.37 -9.48
CA GLN A 590 15.60 -23.70 -10.59
C GLN A 590 14.72 -24.69 -11.38
N PRO A 591 13.40 -24.47 -11.43
CA PRO A 591 12.48 -25.39 -12.10
C PRO A 591 12.53 -25.26 -13.62
N ASP A 592 12.20 -26.34 -14.31
CA ASP A 592 12.07 -26.39 -15.78
C ASP A 592 10.90 -27.30 -16.21
N THR A 593 10.48 -27.18 -17.47
CA THR A 593 9.33 -27.91 -18.03
C THR A 593 9.54 -29.42 -18.14
N GLY A 594 10.74 -29.94 -17.90
CA GLY A 594 11.05 -31.37 -17.88
C GLY A 594 10.88 -32.02 -16.50
N MET A 595 10.46 -31.27 -15.48
CA MET A 595 10.15 -31.79 -14.14
C MET A 595 8.76 -32.46 -14.09
N ALA A 596 8.48 -33.21 -13.02
CA ALA A 596 7.27 -34.03 -12.89
C ALA A 596 5.96 -33.24 -13.07
N GLY A 597 4.90 -33.93 -13.52
CA GLY A 597 3.58 -33.33 -13.75
C GLY A 597 3.03 -32.57 -12.53
N GLY A 598 2.37 -31.44 -12.78
CA GLY A 598 1.85 -30.53 -11.75
C GLY A 598 2.86 -29.49 -11.23
N THR A 599 4.12 -29.49 -11.70
CA THR A 599 5.12 -28.46 -11.34
C THR A 599 5.10 -27.24 -12.28
N SER A 600 4.39 -27.34 -13.41
CA SER A 600 4.16 -26.25 -14.36
C SER A 600 2.74 -26.26 -14.91
N ALA A 601 2.20 -25.06 -15.18
CA ALA A 601 0.95 -24.89 -15.90
C ALA A 601 0.92 -23.56 -16.68
N THR A 602 0.15 -23.55 -17.77
CA THR A 602 -0.06 -22.38 -18.64
C THR A 602 -1.30 -21.61 -18.15
N PRO A 603 -1.16 -20.35 -17.70
CA PRO A 603 -2.30 -19.58 -17.21
C PRO A 603 -3.19 -19.06 -18.35
N ILE A 604 -4.45 -18.77 -18.02
CA ILE A 604 -5.37 -18.07 -18.92
C ILE A 604 -5.07 -16.57 -18.83
N LEU A 605 -4.63 -15.97 -19.93
CA LEU A 605 -4.23 -14.55 -19.97
C LEU A 605 -5.28 -13.62 -20.59
N LYS A 606 -6.26 -14.17 -21.31
CA LYS A 606 -7.29 -13.38 -22.00
C LYS A 606 -8.57 -13.34 -21.17
N ALA A 607 -9.07 -12.13 -20.91
CA ALA A 607 -10.38 -11.95 -20.29
C ALA A 607 -11.49 -12.23 -21.32
N PRO A 608 -12.66 -12.79 -20.91
CA PRO A 608 -13.83 -12.87 -21.76
C PRO A 608 -14.26 -11.48 -22.25
N ALA A 609 -14.44 -11.31 -23.56
CA ALA A 609 -14.94 -10.05 -24.12
C ALA A 609 -16.46 -9.97 -23.95
N ILE A 610 -16.96 -8.95 -23.25
CA ILE A 610 -18.39 -8.75 -23.04
C ILE A 610 -19.08 -8.37 -24.35
N LYS A 611 -20.25 -8.94 -24.58
CA LYS A 611 -21.16 -8.61 -25.68
C LYS A 611 -22.41 -7.92 -25.14
N GLN A 612 -23.18 -7.30 -26.03
CA GLN A 612 -24.39 -6.59 -25.66
C GLN A 612 -25.38 -7.46 -24.86
N VAL A 613 -25.96 -6.85 -23.83
CA VAL A 613 -27.04 -7.39 -23.02
C VAL A 613 -28.34 -7.35 -23.83
N SER A 614 -29.18 -8.38 -23.67
CA SER A 614 -30.52 -8.40 -24.26
C SER A 614 -31.58 -8.58 -23.18
N ALA A 615 -32.41 -7.56 -22.97
CA ALA A 615 -33.62 -7.63 -22.15
C ALA A 615 -34.83 -8.10 -22.97
N ASP A 616 -35.52 -9.13 -22.49
CA ASP A 616 -36.73 -9.65 -23.13
C ASP A 616 -37.90 -8.65 -23.05
N PRO A 617 -38.57 -8.33 -24.17
CA PRO A 617 -39.59 -7.29 -24.23
C PRO A 617 -40.88 -7.62 -23.47
N LEU A 618 -41.13 -8.88 -23.08
CA LEU A 618 -42.35 -9.34 -22.36
C LEU A 618 -42.11 -9.64 -20.89
N THR A 619 -40.91 -10.07 -20.51
CA THR A 619 -40.56 -10.42 -19.12
C THR A 619 -39.62 -9.44 -18.44
N ASN A 620 -38.94 -8.55 -19.19
CA ASN A 620 -37.87 -7.68 -18.68
C ASN A 620 -36.66 -8.44 -18.09
N ILE A 621 -36.56 -9.75 -18.30
CA ILE A 621 -35.42 -10.54 -17.87
C ILE A 621 -34.26 -10.30 -18.84
N SER A 622 -33.11 -9.94 -18.28
CA SER A 622 -31.89 -9.66 -19.05
C SER A 622 -31.05 -10.93 -19.24
N THR A 623 -30.46 -11.07 -20.43
CA THR A 623 -29.43 -12.06 -20.74
C THR A 623 -28.11 -11.32 -20.97
N ILE A 624 -27.09 -11.65 -20.19
CA ILE A 624 -25.73 -11.15 -20.37
C ILE A 624 -24.93 -12.12 -21.25
N ASN A 625 -24.08 -11.59 -22.12
CA ASN A 625 -23.38 -12.37 -23.15
C ASN A 625 -21.88 -12.04 -23.18
N TRP A 626 -21.04 -13.02 -23.54
CA TRP A 626 -19.60 -12.82 -23.73
C TRP A 626 -19.03 -13.69 -24.87
N ALA A 627 -17.76 -13.50 -25.21
CA ALA A 627 -17.04 -14.33 -26.17
C ALA A 627 -16.33 -15.52 -25.49
N ALA A 628 -16.21 -16.65 -26.20
CA ALA A 628 -15.47 -17.80 -25.71
C ALA A 628 -13.95 -17.53 -25.58
N VAL A 629 -13.29 -18.22 -24.65
CA VAL A 629 -11.83 -18.20 -24.43
C VAL A 629 -11.29 -19.61 -24.70
N ASP A 630 -10.29 -19.73 -25.58
CA ASP A 630 -9.82 -20.99 -26.19
C ASP A 630 -9.30 -22.07 -25.21
N THR A 631 -9.06 -21.70 -23.95
CA THR A 631 -8.56 -22.58 -22.88
C THR A 631 -9.52 -22.72 -21.69
N ALA A 632 -10.72 -22.16 -21.79
CA ALA A 632 -11.72 -22.19 -20.73
C ALA A 632 -12.71 -23.33 -20.92
N SER A 633 -12.96 -24.10 -19.86
CA SER A 633 -13.99 -25.13 -19.81
C SER A 633 -15.30 -24.63 -19.19
N THR A 634 -15.24 -23.63 -18.29
CA THR A 634 -16.41 -23.00 -17.67
C THR A 634 -16.16 -21.52 -17.42
N TYR A 635 -17.22 -20.77 -17.05
CA TYR A 635 -17.14 -19.36 -16.68
C TYR A 635 -17.71 -19.11 -15.28
N THR A 636 -17.19 -18.08 -14.62
CA THR A 636 -17.76 -17.50 -13.41
C THR A 636 -18.26 -16.09 -13.70
N VAL A 637 -19.52 -15.81 -13.40
CA VAL A 637 -20.07 -14.45 -13.40
C VAL A 637 -20.08 -13.94 -11.96
N VAL A 638 -19.57 -12.73 -11.74
CA VAL A 638 -19.60 -12.04 -10.44
C VAL A 638 -20.33 -10.72 -10.60
N PHE A 639 -21.37 -10.51 -9.81
CA PHE A 639 -22.18 -9.30 -9.80
C PHE A 639 -21.69 -8.31 -8.73
N THR A 640 -21.98 -7.02 -8.91
CA THR A 640 -21.59 -5.95 -7.98
C THR A 640 -22.27 -6.03 -6.61
N ASP A 641 -23.36 -6.82 -6.49
CA ASP A 641 -24.03 -7.10 -5.22
C ASP A 641 -23.33 -8.20 -4.40
N GLY A 642 -22.22 -8.75 -4.90
CA GLY A 642 -21.44 -9.81 -4.28
C GLY A 642 -21.89 -11.23 -4.61
N THR A 643 -22.99 -11.39 -5.36
CA THR A 643 -23.42 -12.72 -5.83
C THR A 643 -22.50 -13.22 -6.93
N SER A 644 -22.31 -14.54 -7.00
CA SER A 644 -21.52 -15.16 -8.06
C SER A 644 -22.12 -16.49 -8.51
N HIS A 645 -21.99 -16.76 -9.80
CA HIS A 645 -22.44 -18.00 -10.43
C HIS A 645 -21.24 -18.64 -11.11
N LYS A 646 -20.88 -19.85 -10.68
CA LYS A 646 -19.71 -20.60 -11.14
C LYS A 646 -20.13 -21.71 -12.10
N ASP A 647 -19.15 -22.27 -12.79
CA ASP A 647 -19.30 -23.46 -13.64
C ASP A 647 -20.30 -23.32 -14.79
N ILE A 648 -20.43 -22.10 -15.33
CA ILE A 648 -21.29 -21.83 -16.47
C ILE A 648 -20.61 -22.41 -17.73
N GLY A 649 -21.23 -23.43 -18.33
CA GLY A 649 -20.69 -24.12 -19.52
C GLY A 649 -20.98 -23.45 -20.86
N THR A 650 -21.65 -22.30 -20.86
CA THR A 650 -22.05 -21.52 -22.05
C THR A 650 -21.43 -20.13 -22.03
N THR A 651 -21.62 -19.34 -23.10
CA THR A 651 -21.13 -17.96 -23.21
C THR A 651 -22.19 -16.89 -22.92
N SER A 652 -23.21 -17.26 -22.15
CA SER A 652 -24.34 -16.40 -21.80
C SER A 652 -24.92 -16.80 -20.45
N TYR A 653 -25.51 -15.84 -19.75
CA TYR A 653 -26.22 -16.09 -18.49
C TYR A 653 -27.54 -15.31 -18.46
N LEU A 654 -28.64 -16.04 -18.24
CA LEU A 654 -29.98 -15.49 -18.10
C LEU A 654 -30.22 -15.18 -16.62
N LEU A 655 -30.61 -13.93 -16.31
CA LEU A 655 -30.95 -13.56 -14.94
C LEU A 655 -32.19 -14.33 -14.46
N PRO A 656 -32.27 -14.71 -13.17
CA PRO A 656 -33.42 -15.45 -12.65
C PRO A 656 -34.69 -14.60 -12.50
N GLN A 657 -34.55 -13.27 -12.46
CA GLN A 657 -35.65 -12.32 -12.33
C GLN A 657 -35.33 -11.00 -13.04
N ALA A 658 -36.38 -10.25 -13.37
CA ALA A 658 -36.24 -8.91 -13.95
C ALA A 658 -35.68 -7.93 -12.91
N LEU A 659 -34.85 -7.00 -13.38
CA LEU A 659 -34.33 -5.93 -12.53
C LEU A 659 -35.34 -4.81 -12.36
N ALA A 660 -35.27 -4.12 -11.23
CA ALA A 660 -36.04 -2.89 -11.02
C ALA A 660 -35.50 -1.77 -11.92
N THR A 661 -36.39 -0.86 -12.34
CA THR A 661 -36.02 0.34 -13.10
C THR A 661 -34.95 1.14 -12.35
N GLY A 662 -33.88 1.51 -13.04
CA GLY A 662 -32.76 2.28 -12.49
C GLY A 662 -31.82 1.49 -11.56
N ALA A 663 -32.00 0.17 -11.41
CA ALA A 663 -31.07 -0.64 -10.62
C ALA A 663 -29.66 -0.64 -11.24
N GLN A 664 -28.64 -0.37 -10.41
CA GLN A 664 -27.24 -0.37 -10.82
C GLN A 664 -26.61 -1.75 -10.56
N MET A 665 -26.83 -2.69 -11.48
CA MET A 665 -26.23 -4.02 -11.41
C MET A 665 -25.10 -4.15 -12.43
N GLY A 666 -23.87 -4.15 -11.93
CA GLY A 666 -22.68 -4.45 -12.73
C GLY A 666 -22.32 -5.93 -12.66
N TYR A 667 -21.61 -6.43 -13.67
CA TYR A 667 -21.07 -7.77 -13.68
C TYR A 667 -19.69 -7.83 -14.32
N THR A 668 -18.92 -8.85 -13.92
CA THR A 668 -17.69 -9.28 -14.57
C THR A 668 -17.74 -10.78 -14.84
N VAL A 669 -17.03 -11.22 -15.87
CA VAL A 669 -16.95 -12.64 -16.25
C VAL A 669 -15.50 -13.09 -16.22
N GLN A 670 -15.26 -14.23 -15.59
CA GLN A 670 -13.96 -14.91 -15.53
C GLN A 670 -14.04 -16.26 -16.24
N ALA A 671 -12.99 -16.62 -16.97
CA ALA A 671 -12.88 -17.94 -17.59
C ALA A 671 -12.13 -18.90 -16.65
N ASN A 672 -12.57 -20.16 -16.54
CA ASN A 672 -11.92 -21.18 -15.72
C ASN A 672 -11.52 -22.39 -16.58
N GLY A 673 -10.46 -23.10 -16.20
CA GLY A 673 -9.97 -24.28 -16.91
C GLY A 673 -9.01 -25.13 -16.10
N THR A 674 -8.38 -26.11 -16.75
CA THR A 674 -7.32 -26.94 -16.14
C THR A 674 -6.15 -27.13 -17.12
N ALA A 675 -4.91 -27.09 -16.61
CA ALA A 675 -3.71 -27.44 -17.38
C ALA A 675 -2.75 -28.26 -16.51
N ASN A 676 -2.28 -29.40 -17.02
CA ASN A 676 -1.39 -30.33 -16.28
C ASN A 676 -1.91 -30.71 -14.88
N GLY A 677 -3.23 -30.79 -14.69
CA GLY A 677 -3.86 -31.09 -13.40
C GLY A 677 -3.99 -29.89 -12.44
N VAL A 678 -3.58 -28.69 -12.84
CA VAL A 678 -3.69 -27.44 -12.06
C VAL A 678 -4.95 -26.68 -12.45
N ALA A 679 -5.71 -26.21 -11.46
CA ALA A 679 -6.90 -25.38 -11.69
C ALA A 679 -6.51 -23.96 -12.13
N LEU A 680 -7.15 -23.44 -13.18
CA LEU A 680 -6.88 -22.14 -13.78
C LEU A 680 -8.09 -21.21 -13.66
N THR A 681 -7.84 -19.95 -13.30
CA THR A 681 -8.81 -18.84 -13.40
C THR A 681 -8.17 -17.69 -14.17
N GLY A 682 -8.85 -17.20 -15.20
CA GLY A 682 -8.42 -16.06 -16.03
C GLY A 682 -8.83 -14.70 -15.45
N PRO A 683 -8.33 -13.60 -16.04
CA PRO A 683 -8.65 -12.26 -15.57
C PRO A 683 -10.14 -11.95 -15.74
N PRO A 684 -10.73 -11.14 -14.84
CA PRO A 684 -12.10 -10.67 -15.01
C PRO A 684 -12.19 -9.77 -16.24
N SER A 685 -13.30 -9.88 -16.96
CA SER A 685 -13.69 -8.91 -17.99
C SER A 685 -13.76 -7.48 -17.44
N VAL A 686 -13.90 -6.51 -18.35
CA VAL A 686 -14.29 -5.15 -17.97
C VAL A 686 -15.62 -5.18 -17.22
N LEU A 687 -15.74 -4.34 -16.18
CA LEU A 687 -17.00 -4.15 -15.46
C LEU A 687 -18.01 -3.53 -16.42
N THR A 688 -19.12 -4.22 -16.63
CA THR A 688 -20.22 -3.77 -17.49
C THR A 688 -21.51 -3.71 -16.68
N TYR A 689 -22.37 -2.72 -16.94
CA TYR A 689 -23.65 -2.58 -16.25
C TYR A 689 -24.80 -3.08 -17.11
N ILE A 690 -25.77 -3.73 -16.46
CA ILE A 690 -27.01 -4.14 -17.11
C ILE A 690 -27.87 -2.89 -17.32
N PRO A 691 -28.29 -2.56 -18.56
CA PRO A 691 -29.13 -1.38 -18.81
C PRO A 691 -30.52 -1.52 -18.18
N THR A 692 -30.84 -0.68 -17.20
CA THR A 692 -32.13 -0.70 -16.47
C THR A 692 -33.00 0.53 -16.66
N SER A 693 -32.58 1.47 -17.50
CA SER A 693 -33.39 2.63 -17.88
C SER A 693 -34.61 2.22 -18.71
N VAL A 694 -35.69 2.98 -18.60
CA VAL A 694 -36.96 2.74 -19.30
C VAL A 694 -37.39 3.96 -20.10
N ALA A 695 -38.12 3.71 -21.19
CA ALA A 695 -38.74 4.74 -22.01
C ALA A 695 -40.27 4.64 -21.86
N ASP A 696 -40.85 5.44 -20.98
CA ASP A 696 -42.28 5.41 -20.70
C ASP A 696 -43.07 6.14 -21.78
N ILE A 697 -44.12 5.48 -22.32
CA ILE A 697 -45.03 6.08 -23.29
C ILE A 697 -45.81 7.21 -22.61
N ALA A 698 -45.57 8.44 -23.04
CA ALA A 698 -46.26 9.63 -22.57
C ALA A 698 -47.57 9.85 -23.32
N TRP A 699 -47.62 9.43 -24.58
CA TRP A 699 -48.76 9.65 -25.45
C TRP A 699 -48.92 8.52 -26.47
N VAL A 700 -50.17 8.11 -26.68
CA VAL A 700 -50.56 7.13 -27.69
C VAL A 700 -51.86 7.55 -28.35
N ARG A 701 -51.91 7.45 -29.69
CA ARG A 701 -53.12 7.63 -30.47
C ARG A 701 -53.21 6.57 -31.55
N TYR A 702 -54.40 6.01 -31.68
CA TYR A 702 -54.74 5.08 -32.74
C TYR A 702 -56.00 5.58 -33.46
N ASN A 703 -55.92 5.79 -34.77
CA ASN A 703 -57.01 6.33 -35.58
C ASN A 703 -57.82 5.23 -36.32
N GLY A 704 -57.56 3.95 -36.02
CA GLY A 704 -58.14 2.81 -36.72
C GLY A 704 -57.23 2.19 -37.78
N SER A 705 -56.11 2.83 -38.12
CA SER A 705 -55.08 2.29 -39.03
C SER A 705 -53.65 2.63 -38.58
N ASP A 706 -53.39 3.91 -38.30
CA ASP A 706 -52.12 4.41 -37.85
C ASP A 706 -52.07 4.53 -36.32
N VAL A 707 -50.97 4.02 -35.77
CA VAL A 707 -50.55 4.28 -34.40
C VAL A 707 -49.55 5.44 -34.43
N SER A 708 -49.72 6.38 -33.51
CA SER A 708 -48.73 7.41 -33.20
C SER A 708 -48.41 7.34 -31.71
N LEU A 709 -47.12 7.28 -31.37
CA LEU A 709 -46.61 7.17 -30.01
C LEU A 709 -45.56 8.25 -29.75
N GLU A 710 -45.54 8.77 -28.53
CA GLU A 710 -44.45 9.59 -27.99
C GLU A 710 -44.08 9.09 -26.59
N TRP A 711 -42.79 9.12 -26.26
CA TRP A 711 -42.27 8.64 -24.97
C TRP A 711 -41.17 9.54 -24.43
N THR A 712 -40.89 9.38 -23.15
CA THR A 712 -39.81 10.10 -22.48
C THR A 712 -38.45 9.59 -22.97
N GLY A 713 -37.57 10.50 -23.37
CA GLY A 713 -36.22 10.16 -23.81
C GLY A 713 -35.34 9.66 -22.67
N VAL A 714 -34.49 8.69 -22.98
CA VAL A 714 -33.43 8.18 -22.09
C VAL A 714 -32.09 8.78 -22.53
N PRO A 715 -31.34 9.47 -21.64
CA PRO A 715 -30.12 10.21 -22.01
C PRO A 715 -29.07 9.40 -22.80
N ASP A 716 -28.91 8.11 -22.49
CA ASP A 716 -27.87 7.25 -23.09
C ASP A 716 -28.41 6.29 -24.17
N ALA A 717 -29.66 6.49 -24.62
CA ALA A 717 -30.26 5.67 -25.67
C ALA A 717 -29.77 6.11 -27.06
N LEU A 718 -29.19 5.17 -27.80
CA LEU A 718 -28.80 5.30 -29.20
C LEU A 718 -30.00 5.15 -30.14
N SER A 719 -30.97 4.33 -29.73
CA SER A 719 -32.24 4.09 -30.44
C SER A 719 -33.28 3.50 -29.49
N TYR A 720 -34.51 3.29 -29.98
CA TYR A 720 -35.60 2.67 -29.25
C TYR A 720 -36.22 1.55 -30.09
N ASN A 721 -36.42 0.39 -29.48
CA ASN A 721 -37.22 -0.68 -30.05
C ASN A 721 -38.68 -0.50 -29.60
N VAL A 722 -39.58 -0.40 -30.56
CA VAL A 722 -41.03 -0.30 -30.35
C VAL A 722 -41.66 -1.64 -30.67
N PHE A 723 -42.55 -2.10 -29.79
CA PHE A 723 -43.30 -3.34 -29.96
C PHE A 723 -44.78 -3.08 -29.74
N VAL A 724 -45.63 -3.78 -30.49
CA VAL A 724 -47.05 -3.88 -30.17
C VAL A 724 -47.41 -5.35 -30.04
N TYR A 725 -48.04 -5.69 -28.94
CA TYR A 725 -48.55 -7.03 -28.67
C TYR A 725 -50.07 -6.99 -28.52
N ASP A 726 -50.73 -8.08 -28.92
CA ASP A 726 -52.11 -8.34 -28.53
C ASP A 726 -52.16 -8.89 -27.09
N GLU A 727 -53.37 -9.12 -26.57
CA GLU A 727 -53.61 -9.67 -25.24
C GLU A 727 -53.15 -11.13 -25.06
N LEU A 728 -52.83 -11.83 -26.14
CA LEU A 728 -52.24 -13.18 -26.14
C LEU A 728 -50.71 -13.15 -26.23
N ASN A 729 -50.09 -11.96 -26.17
CA ASN A 729 -48.67 -11.72 -26.40
C ASN A 729 -48.19 -12.07 -27.82
N SER A 730 -49.09 -12.12 -28.79
CA SER A 730 -48.73 -12.21 -30.20
C SER A 730 -48.22 -10.85 -30.69
N LYS A 731 -47.09 -10.86 -31.39
CA LYS A 731 -46.40 -9.66 -31.83
C LYS A 731 -47.09 -9.08 -33.08
N ALA A 732 -47.80 -7.98 -32.92
CA ALA A 732 -48.48 -7.26 -33.99
C ALA A 732 -47.57 -6.27 -34.74
N TYR A 733 -46.55 -5.73 -34.07
CA TYR A 733 -45.58 -4.81 -34.68
C TYR A 733 -44.21 -4.86 -34.00
N THR A 734 -43.17 -4.55 -34.77
CA THR A 734 -41.83 -4.25 -34.28
C THR A 734 -41.10 -3.29 -35.19
N GLY A 735 -40.41 -2.33 -34.58
CA GLY A 735 -39.55 -1.41 -35.31
C GLY A 735 -38.52 -0.79 -34.39
N ALA A 736 -37.45 -0.28 -34.98
CA ALA A 736 -36.44 0.50 -34.27
C ALA A 736 -36.45 1.94 -34.80
N VAL A 737 -36.39 2.91 -33.91
CA VAL A 737 -36.35 4.34 -34.26
C VAL A 737 -35.31 5.07 -33.41
N SER A 738 -34.70 6.13 -33.94
CA SER A 738 -33.73 6.95 -33.22
C SER A 738 -34.35 8.16 -32.49
N GLN A 739 -35.64 8.42 -32.71
CA GLN A 739 -36.37 9.55 -32.13
C GLN A 739 -37.25 9.10 -30.95
N THR A 740 -37.76 10.03 -30.16
CA THR A 740 -38.69 9.78 -29.03
C THR A 740 -40.16 9.73 -29.46
N SER A 741 -40.40 9.47 -30.74
CA SER A 741 -41.72 9.32 -31.31
C SER A 741 -41.69 8.32 -32.46
N ALA A 742 -42.79 7.60 -32.67
CA ALA A 742 -42.96 6.73 -33.82
C ALA A 742 -44.38 6.82 -34.36
N SER A 743 -44.51 6.69 -35.67
CA SER A 743 -45.79 6.47 -36.33
C SER A 743 -45.67 5.29 -37.28
N PHE A 744 -46.62 4.36 -37.19
CA PHE A 744 -46.64 3.13 -37.97
C PHE A 744 -48.06 2.59 -38.06
N THR A 745 -48.31 1.78 -39.09
CA THR A 745 -49.58 1.09 -39.28
C THR A 745 -49.58 -0.25 -38.56
N ILE A 746 -50.72 -0.63 -37.99
CA ILE A 746 -50.96 -2.02 -37.56
C ILE A 746 -52.19 -2.56 -38.29
N THR A 747 -52.20 -3.87 -38.55
CA THR A 747 -53.43 -4.57 -38.93
C THR A 747 -54.08 -5.05 -37.65
N SER A 748 -55.07 -4.32 -37.15
CA SER A 748 -55.81 -4.71 -35.95
C SER A 748 -56.96 -5.66 -36.29
N GLU A 749 -57.08 -6.76 -35.57
CA GLU A 749 -58.26 -7.61 -35.61
C GLU A 749 -59.34 -7.06 -34.66
N PRO A 750 -60.62 -7.01 -35.10
CA PRO A 750 -61.72 -6.67 -34.20
C PRO A 750 -61.75 -7.59 -32.97
N GLY A 751 -61.81 -7.00 -31.77
CA GLY A 751 -61.90 -7.74 -30.50
C GLY A 751 -60.59 -8.03 -29.80
N ARG A 752 -59.46 -7.71 -30.42
CA ARG A 752 -58.15 -7.73 -29.75
C ARG A 752 -57.88 -6.42 -29.00
N VAL A 753 -57.10 -6.51 -27.93
CA VAL A 753 -56.56 -5.39 -27.18
C VAL A 753 -55.07 -5.29 -27.48
N TYR A 754 -54.69 -4.21 -28.15
CA TYR A 754 -53.31 -3.96 -28.51
C TYR A 754 -52.63 -3.05 -27.51
N THR A 755 -51.42 -3.43 -27.10
CA THR A 755 -50.59 -2.71 -26.15
C THR A 755 -49.22 -2.44 -26.77
N ALA A 756 -48.81 -1.18 -26.76
CA ALA A 756 -47.49 -0.75 -27.19
C ALA A 756 -46.50 -0.72 -26.02
N TYR A 757 -45.24 -1.02 -26.33
CA TYR A 757 -44.10 -0.96 -25.44
C TYR A 757 -42.90 -0.34 -26.16
N VAL A 758 -42.02 0.31 -25.39
CA VAL A 758 -40.77 0.89 -25.89
C VAL A 758 -39.61 0.42 -25.00
N GLN A 759 -38.54 -0.05 -25.63
CA GLN A 759 -37.27 -0.39 -24.98
C GLN A 759 -36.15 0.52 -25.51
N PRO A 760 -35.42 1.23 -24.64
CA PRO A 760 -34.20 1.92 -25.05
C PRO A 760 -33.11 0.92 -25.45
N VAL A 761 -32.28 1.31 -26.41
CA VAL A 761 -31.08 0.57 -26.82
C VAL A 761 -29.88 1.47 -26.53
N THR A 762 -28.99 1.03 -25.64
CA THR A 762 -27.76 1.72 -25.27
C THR A 762 -26.55 1.03 -25.89
N ILE A 763 -25.35 1.57 -25.65
CA ILE A 763 -24.11 0.91 -26.09
C ILE A 763 -23.94 -0.50 -25.50
N ASP A 764 -24.43 -0.70 -24.27
CA ASP A 764 -24.37 -1.95 -23.53
C ASP A 764 -25.47 -2.95 -23.92
N GLY A 765 -26.46 -2.55 -24.73
CA GLY A 765 -27.50 -3.45 -25.27
C GLY A 765 -28.93 -2.92 -25.10
N THR A 766 -29.91 -3.82 -25.06
CA THR A 766 -31.32 -3.43 -24.86
C THR A 766 -31.65 -3.31 -23.37
N ALA A 767 -32.24 -2.17 -22.99
CA ALA A 767 -32.70 -1.90 -21.65
C ALA A 767 -34.14 -2.40 -21.42
N LEU A 768 -34.65 -2.17 -20.21
CA LEU A 768 -35.99 -2.60 -19.80
C LEU A 768 -37.07 -1.86 -20.61
N ARG A 769 -38.20 -2.53 -20.85
CA ARG A 769 -39.36 -1.85 -21.42
C ARG A 769 -39.99 -0.89 -20.41
N GLY A 770 -40.43 0.26 -20.88
CA GLY A 770 -41.20 1.21 -20.08
C GLY A 770 -42.66 0.85 -19.92
N ALA A 771 -43.40 1.80 -19.34
CA ALA A 771 -44.84 1.74 -19.14
C ALA A 771 -45.58 1.49 -20.46
N ARG A 772 -46.61 0.65 -20.35
CA ARG A 772 -47.39 0.18 -21.50
C ARG A 772 -48.42 1.23 -21.94
N GLY A 773 -48.62 1.37 -23.25
CA GLY A 773 -49.66 2.23 -23.83
C GLY A 773 -50.73 1.41 -24.53
N THR A 774 -51.98 1.43 -24.03
CA THR A 774 -53.11 0.79 -24.71
C THR A 774 -53.50 1.61 -25.94
N LEU A 775 -53.64 0.97 -27.10
CA LEU A 775 -53.92 1.69 -28.34
C LEU A 775 -55.37 2.20 -28.44
N PHE A 776 -56.33 1.43 -27.92
CA PHE A 776 -57.74 1.78 -27.94
C PHE A 776 -58.18 2.48 -26.66
N SER A 777 -58.99 3.54 -26.78
CA SER A 777 -59.55 4.29 -25.65
C SER A 777 -61.08 4.36 -25.73
N THR A 778 -61.75 4.34 -24.58
CA THR A 778 -63.19 4.64 -24.51
C THR A 778 -63.48 6.04 -25.06
N GLY A 779 -64.51 6.17 -25.89
CA GLY A 779 -64.86 7.44 -26.52
C GLY A 779 -66.22 7.42 -27.22
N VAL A 780 -66.60 8.57 -27.77
CA VAL A 780 -67.77 8.70 -28.66
C VAL A 780 -67.28 8.56 -30.10
N TYR A 781 -67.70 7.51 -30.78
CA TYR A 781 -67.29 7.19 -32.14
C TYR A 781 -68.40 7.55 -33.12
N VAL A 782 -68.00 8.08 -34.28
CA VAL A 782 -68.92 8.40 -35.36
C VAL A 782 -69.09 7.21 -36.31
N SER A 783 -70.23 7.15 -36.98
CA SER A 783 -70.52 6.16 -38.01
C SER A 783 -69.45 6.16 -39.10
N GLN A 784 -69.22 5.00 -39.72
CA GLN A 784 -68.38 4.86 -40.91
C GLN A 784 -69.18 4.50 -42.17
N GLN A 785 -70.47 4.19 -42.00
CA GLN A 785 -71.34 3.79 -43.09
C GLN A 785 -71.65 4.98 -44.01
N PRO A 786 -71.80 4.76 -45.33
CA PRO A 786 -72.27 5.79 -46.23
C PRO A 786 -73.72 6.15 -45.92
N SER A 787 -74.08 7.40 -46.18
CA SER A 787 -75.43 7.97 -45.99
C SER A 787 -76.53 7.28 -46.80
N ALA A 788 -76.16 6.57 -47.88
CA ALA A 788 -77.07 5.73 -48.64
C ALA A 788 -77.56 4.50 -47.84
N THR A 789 -76.82 4.11 -46.79
CA THR A 789 -77.12 2.96 -45.94
C THR A 789 -77.61 3.40 -44.56
N ALA A 790 -76.98 4.41 -43.96
CA ALA A 790 -77.38 4.92 -42.65
C ALA A 790 -77.18 6.44 -42.54
N TYR A 791 -78.14 7.15 -41.95
CA TYR A 791 -77.98 8.56 -41.61
C TYR A 791 -76.83 8.71 -40.59
N PRO A 792 -75.92 9.70 -40.71
CA PRO A 792 -74.77 9.82 -39.82
C PRO A 792 -75.13 9.76 -38.34
N TYR A 793 -74.38 8.97 -37.57
CA TYR A 793 -74.66 8.68 -36.16
C TYR A 793 -73.40 8.69 -35.31
N ALA A 794 -73.58 8.76 -33.99
CA ALA A 794 -72.52 8.60 -33.01
C ALA A 794 -72.98 7.72 -31.84
N TYR A 795 -72.03 7.01 -31.23
CA TYR A 795 -72.26 6.07 -30.14
C TYR A 795 -71.02 5.93 -29.26
N ILE A 796 -71.20 5.51 -28.01
CA ILE A 796 -70.08 5.24 -27.10
C ILE A 796 -69.54 3.84 -27.37
N ALA A 797 -68.22 3.71 -27.45
CA ALA A 797 -67.55 2.40 -27.51
C ALA A 797 -66.43 2.33 -26.46
N GLN A 798 -66.40 1.24 -25.70
CA GLN A 798 -65.40 0.97 -24.65
C GLN A 798 -64.32 -0.03 -25.09
N ALA A 799 -64.53 -0.73 -26.21
CA ALA A 799 -63.56 -1.65 -26.81
C ALA A 799 -63.66 -1.67 -28.34
N MET A 800 -62.62 -2.12 -29.04
CA MET A 800 -62.60 -2.16 -30.51
C MET A 800 -63.70 -3.03 -31.13
N HIS A 801 -64.06 -4.17 -30.51
CA HIS A 801 -65.16 -5.00 -31.02
C HIS A 801 -66.53 -4.32 -30.91
N ALA A 802 -66.66 -3.24 -30.13
CA ALA A 802 -67.90 -2.48 -30.02
C ALA A 802 -68.12 -1.52 -31.19
N LEU A 803 -67.18 -1.43 -32.13
CA LEU A 803 -67.26 -0.51 -33.26
C LEU A 803 -68.00 -1.11 -34.45
N GLY A 804 -68.77 -0.27 -35.15
CA GLY A 804 -69.28 -0.56 -36.48
C GLY A 804 -68.19 -0.42 -37.55
N SER A 805 -68.54 -0.76 -38.78
CA SER A 805 -67.68 -0.66 -39.95
C SER A 805 -68.35 0.14 -41.07
N ALA A 806 -67.66 0.33 -42.20
CA ALA A 806 -68.26 0.94 -43.39
C ALA A 806 -69.47 0.15 -43.94
N THR A 807 -69.60 -1.14 -43.60
CA THR A 807 -70.65 -2.03 -44.13
C THR A 807 -71.63 -2.55 -43.08
N ALA A 808 -71.36 -2.35 -41.78
CA ALA A 808 -72.18 -2.90 -40.70
C ALA A 808 -72.38 -1.88 -39.56
N ASN A 809 -73.58 -1.92 -38.97
CA ASN A 809 -73.88 -1.21 -37.71
C ASN A 809 -72.97 -1.70 -36.57
N PRO A 810 -72.74 -0.88 -35.53
CA PRO A 810 -72.10 -1.35 -34.31
C PRO A 810 -72.87 -2.54 -33.70
N PRO A 811 -72.17 -3.53 -33.09
CA PRO A 811 -72.83 -4.63 -32.39
C PRO A 811 -73.75 -4.12 -31.28
N ALA A 812 -74.91 -4.73 -31.14
CA ALA A 812 -75.90 -4.30 -30.16
C ALA A 812 -75.42 -4.60 -28.73
N GLN A 813 -75.53 -3.60 -27.84
CA GLN A 813 -75.04 -3.68 -26.46
C GLN A 813 -76.05 -3.13 -25.46
N VAL A 814 -76.18 -3.81 -24.33
CA VAL A 814 -77.03 -3.32 -23.24
C VAL A 814 -76.32 -2.14 -22.57
N ILE A 815 -77.02 -1.02 -22.43
CA ILE A 815 -76.51 0.17 -21.72
C ILE A 815 -77.15 0.20 -20.34
N THR A 816 -76.34 0.24 -19.30
CA THR A 816 -76.80 0.34 -17.91
C THR A 816 -76.35 1.66 -17.32
N LEU A 817 -77.29 2.41 -16.77
CA LEU A 817 -77.11 3.69 -16.11
C LEU A 817 -77.67 3.62 -14.70
N TYR A 818 -77.02 4.27 -13.75
CA TYR A 818 -77.43 4.40 -12.36
C TYR A 818 -77.86 5.84 -12.11
N LEU A 819 -78.97 6.03 -11.42
CA LEU A 819 -79.56 7.35 -11.21
C LEU A 819 -79.77 7.62 -9.72
N PRO A 820 -79.57 8.87 -9.27
CA PRO A 820 -79.88 9.30 -7.91
C PRO A 820 -81.40 9.33 -7.69
N GLU A 821 -81.86 9.75 -6.51
CA GLU A 821 -83.29 9.94 -6.28
C GLU A 821 -83.92 10.91 -7.30
N LEU A 822 -85.05 10.51 -7.89
CA LEU A 822 -85.71 11.21 -9.00
C LEU A 822 -86.98 11.94 -8.53
N GLY A 823 -87.59 11.50 -7.43
CA GLY A 823 -88.75 12.14 -6.83
C GLY A 823 -88.42 13.08 -5.67
N SER A 824 -89.46 13.64 -5.07
CA SER A 824 -89.35 14.49 -3.87
C SER A 824 -89.16 13.69 -2.57
N THR A 825 -89.30 12.36 -2.63
CA THR A 825 -89.16 11.43 -1.51
C THR A 825 -88.39 10.20 -1.96
N ALA A 826 -87.68 9.54 -1.04
CA ALA A 826 -86.98 8.30 -1.32
C ALA A 826 -87.93 7.22 -1.88
N GLY A 827 -87.55 6.57 -2.98
CA GLY A 827 -88.33 5.47 -3.58
C GLY A 827 -89.57 5.93 -4.35
N ALA A 828 -89.57 7.16 -4.88
CA ALA A 828 -90.72 7.74 -5.60
C ALA A 828 -91.20 6.97 -6.84
N LEU A 829 -90.36 6.09 -7.43
CA LEU A 829 -90.77 5.19 -8.52
C LEU A 829 -91.28 3.83 -8.05
N GLY A 830 -91.29 3.56 -6.74
CA GLY A 830 -91.68 2.27 -6.18
C GLY A 830 -90.67 1.16 -6.45
N THR A 831 -91.09 -0.08 -6.23
CA THR A 831 -90.24 -1.29 -6.37
C THR A 831 -90.47 -2.06 -7.66
N THR A 832 -91.52 -1.71 -8.43
CA THR A 832 -91.86 -2.38 -9.69
C THR A 832 -91.12 -1.70 -10.84
N ALA A 833 -90.51 -2.49 -11.72
CA ALA A 833 -89.81 -1.95 -12.88
C ALA A 833 -90.80 -1.25 -13.84
N ILE A 834 -90.43 -0.05 -14.30
CA ILE A 834 -91.17 0.70 -15.32
C ILE A 834 -90.46 0.44 -16.65
N SER A 835 -91.18 0.01 -17.68
CA SER A 835 -90.60 -0.34 -18.98
C SER A 835 -91.46 0.15 -20.13
N SER A 836 -90.85 0.76 -21.14
CA SER A 836 -91.52 1.15 -22.39
C SER A 836 -90.53 1.06 -23.56
N GLY A 837 -90.85 0.21 -24.53
CA GLY A 837 -89.90 -0.14 -25.61
C GLY A 837 -88.56 -0.62 -25.05
N PRO A 838 -87.41 -0.07 -25.52
CA PRO A 838 -86.09 -0.50 -25.07
C PRO A 838 -85.67 0.08 -23.71
N PHE A 839 -86.47 0.94 -23.08
CA PHE A 839 -86.12 1.61 -21.83
C PHE A 839 -86.77 0.89 -20.63
N LYS A 840 -85.96 0.58 -19.60
CA LYS A 840 -86.42 -0.03 -18.35
C LYS A 840 -85.74 0.63 -17.15
N ILE A 841 -86.50 1.11 -16.17
CA ILE A 841 -85.96 1.57 -14.88
C ILE A 841 -86.48 0.71 -13.73
N GLU A 842 -85.57 0.30 -12.84
CA GLU A 842 -85.87 -0.56 -11.69
C GLU A 842 -84.98 -0.20 -10.49
N PRO A 843 -85.28 -0.68 -9.26
CA PRO A 843 -84.39 -0.49 -8.12
C PRO A 843 -82.99 -1.05 -8.36
N SER A 844 -81.95 -0.28 -8.04
CA SER A 844 -80.54 -0.69 -8.24
C SER A 844 -79.97 -1.54 -7.10
N GLY A 845 -80.55 -1.41 -5.89
CA GLY A 845 -79.98 -1.95 -4.65
C GLY A 845 -78.88 -1.08 -4.01
N VAL A 846 -78.56 0.09 -4.58
CA VAL A 846 -77.50 0.99 -4.11
C VAL A 846 -78.12 2.27 -3.56
N ALA A 847 -77.93 2.55 -2.26
CA ALA A 847 -78.60 3.65 -1.57
C ALA A 847 -78.33 5.05 -2.17
N ALA A 848 -77.11 5.32 -2.62
CA ALA A 848 -76.74 6.62 -3.21
C ALA A 848 -77.26 6.80 -4.65
N LEU A 849 -77.54 5.70 -5.34
CA LEU A 849 -78.02 5.67 -6.73
C LEU A 849 -79.18 4.68 -6.83
N PRO A 850 -80.34 4.96 -6.20
CA PRO A 850 -81.39 3.98 -5.93
C PRO A 850 -82.04 3.37 -7.18
N TYR A 851 -81.85 3.95 -8.36
CA TYR A 851 -82.43 3.45 -9.60
C TYR A 851 -81.38 3.00 -10.61
N LYS A 852 -81.70 1.94 -11.35
CA LYS A 852 -80.93 1.42 -12.47
C LYS A 852 -81.79 1.51 -13.73
N LEU A 853 -81.36 2.34 -14.68
CA LEU A 853 -81.92 2.48 -16.02
C LEU A 853 -81.16 1.58 -17.00
N THR A 854 -81.87 0.70 -17.68
CA THR A 854 -81.33 -0.19 -18.72
C THR A 854 -81.91 0.22 -20.07
N ILE A 855 -81.06 0.41 -21.07
CA ILE A 855 -81.44 0.53 -22.48
C ILE A 855 -81.07 -0.79 -23.17
N ALA A 856 -82.04 -1.42 -23.83
CA ALA A 856 -81.88 -2.73 -24.43
C ALA A 856 -80.79 -2.77 -25.51
N GLY A 857 -80.02 -3.85 -25.53
CA GLY A 857 -79.02 -4.15 -26.55
C GLY A 857 -79.62 -4.85 -27.75
N ASP A 858 -80.68 -4.29 -28.35
CA ASP A 858 -81.37 -4.88 -29.50
C ASP A 858 -81.40 -3.96 -30.73
N ALA A 859 -82.00 -4.47 -31.80
CA ALA A 859 -82.04 -3.78 -33.09
C ALA A 859 -82.78 -2.43 -33.05
N SER A 860 -83.73 -2.22 -32.13
CA SER A 860 -84.48 -0.96 -32.04
C SER A 860 -83.61 0.23 -31.60
N VAL A 861 -82.49 -0.05 -30.93
CA VAL A 861 -81.54 0.94 -30.41
C VAL A 861 -80.28 1.01 -31.27
N TRP A 862 -79.79 -0.13 -31.77
CA TRP A 862 -78.47 -0.23 -32.41
C TRP A 862 -78.50 -0.37 -33.93
N THR A 863 -79.68 -0.44 -34.55
CA THR A 863 -79.80 -0.42 -36.02
C THR A 863 -80.02 1.01 -36.50
N PHE A 864 -79.13 1.47 -37.37
CA PHE A 864 -79.26 2.73 -38.08
C PHE A 864 -79.58 2.48 -39.56
N ASN A 865 -80.42 3.34 -40.11
CA ASN A 865 -80.85 3.34 -41.51
C ASN A 865 -80.94 4.80 -41.99
N THR A 866 -81.51 5.06 -43.16
CA THR A 866 -81.59 6.41 -43.75
C THR A 866 -82.60 7.35 -43.06
N ILE A 867 -83.21 6.94 -41.94
CA ILE A 867 -84.16 7.77 -41.18
C ILE A 867 -83.38 8.68 -40.22
N ALA A 868 -83.61 10.00 -40.31
CA ALA A 868 -82.93 10.99 -39.48
C ALA A 868 -83.33 10.90 -38.00
N ILE A 869 -84.60 10.70 -37.67
CA ILE A 869 -85.09 10.50 -36.28
C ILE A 869 -85.94 9.24 -36.25
N ARG A 870 -85.56 8.21 -35.49
CA ARG A 870 -86.28 6.93 -35.46
C ARG A 870 -87.60 7.08 -34.68
N PRO A 871 -88.77 7.03 -35.35
CA PRO A 871 -90.04 7.42 -34.75
C PRO A 871 -90.50 6.48 -33.64
N GLN A 872 -90.29 5.17 -33.78
CA GLN A 872 -90.66 4.18 -32.77
C GLN A 872 -89.83 4.32 -31.48
N LEU A 873 -88.52 4.56 -31.62
CA LEU A 873 -87.64 4.83 -30.50
C LEU A 873 -88.01 6.14 -29.79
N GLY A 874 -88.33 7.19 -30.56
CA GLY A 874 -88.86 8.45 -30.03
C GLY A 874 -90.19 8.31 -29.28
N GLN A 875 -91.13 7.50 -29.80
CA GLN A 875 -92.40 7.22 -29.13
C GLN A 875 -92.22 6.44 -27.82
N ALA A 876 -91.34 5.42 -27.83
CA ALA A 876 -91.00 4.66 -26.62
C ALA A 876 -90.36 5.56 -25.56
N TYR A 877 -89.43 6.45 -25.97
CA TYR A 877 -88.82 7.44 -25.08
C TYR A 877 -89.85 8.37 -24.44
N VAL A 878 -90.78 8.94 -25.23
CA VAL A 878 -91.84 9.82 -24.71
C VAL A 878 -92.75 9.08 -23.74
N THR A 879 -93.15 7.85 -24.08
CA THR A 879 -94.02 7.01 -23.23
C THR A 879 -93.31 6.64 -21.94
N PHE A 880 -92.04 6.25 -22.03
CA PHE A 880 -91.20 5.93 -20.88
C PHE A 880 -91.10 7.10 -19.88
N LEU A 881 -90.86 8.31 -20.36
CA LEU A 881 -90.79 9.49 -19.49
C LEU A 881 -92.14 9.84 -18.86
N LYS A 882 -93.26 9.63 -19.57
CA LYS A 882 -94.61 9.76 -18.99
C LYS A 882 -94.86 8.74 -17.89
N ASP A 883 -94.43 7.50 -18.10
CA ASP A 883 -94.56 6.43 -17.11
C ASP A 883 -93.61 6.65 -15.91
N ILE A 884 -92.46 7.30 -16.08
CA ILE A 884 -91.60 7.71 -14.96
C ILE A 884 -92.22 8.88 -14.17
N GLU A 885 -92.79 9.87 -14.87
CA GLU A 885 -93.46 11.01 -14.24
C GLU A 885 -94.68 10.57 -13.43
N LYS A 886 -95.41 9.55 -13.93
CA LYS A 886 -96.53 8.93 -13.24
C LYS A 886 -96.50 7.41 -13.42
N PRO A 887 -95.87 6.68 -12.48
CA PRO A 887 -95.77 5.23 -12.53
C PRO A 887 -97.14 4.55 -12.72
N PRO A 888 -97.27 3.63 -13.69
CA PRO A 888 -98.56 3.01 -14.04
C PRO A 888 -99.08 2.05 -12.96
N VAL A 889 -98.22 1.62 -12.03
CA VAL A 889 -98.52 0.66 -10.96
C VAL A 889 -98.10 1.24 -9.61
N GLY A 890 -98.92 1.02 -8.57
CA GLY A 890 -98.51 1.23 -7.17
C GLY A 890 -98.86 2.59 -6.55
N GLY A 891 -99.50 3.51 -7.28
CA GLY A 891 -99.98 4.78 -6.71
C GLY A 891 -98.89 5.67 -6.11
N VAL A 892 -97.64 5.49 -6.55
CA VAL A 892 -96.47 6.20 -6.05
C VAL A 892 -96.37 7.63 -6.62
N PRO A 893 -95.63 8.55 -5.97
CA PRO A 893 -95.57 9.96 -6.39
C PRO A 893 -94.99 10.20 -7.79
N GLY A 894 -94.09 9.35 -8.27
CA GLY A 894 -93.40 9.52 -9.56
C GLY A 894 -92.22 10.50 -9.51
N ALA A 895 -91.51 10.65 -10.62
CA ALA A 895 -90.38 11.57 -10.71
C ALA A 895 -90.85 13.04 -10.69
N THR A 896 -90.02 13.90 -10.08
CA THR A 896 -90.16 15.36 -10.19
C THR A 896 -89.73 15.84 -11.58
N ALA A 897 -90.02 17.10 -11.92
CA ALA A 897 -89.55 17.67 -13.18
C ALA A 897 -88.02 17.67 -13.32
N TYR A 898 -87.29 17.85 -12.21
CA TYR A 898 -85.83 17.67 -12.17
C TYR A 898 -85.43 16.23 -12.46
N GLY A 899 -86.11 15.25 -11.83
CA GLY A 899 -85.89 13.83 -12.09
C GLY A 899 -86.11 13.46 -13.56
N ILE A 900 -87.15 14.01 -14.20
CA ILE A 900 -87.38 13.86 -15.64
C ILE A 900 -86.22 14.44 -16.44
N ALA A 901 -85.81 15.70 -16.19
CA ALA A 901 -84.69 16.32 -16.90
C ALA A 901 -83.38 15.54 -16.75
N LEU A 902 -83.14 14.92 -15.58
CA LEU A 902 -81.98 14.07 -15.34
C LEU A 902 -82.04 12.77 -16.16
N VAL A 903 -83.19 12.08 -16.20
CA VAL A 903 -83.39 10.89 -17.04
C VAL A 903 -83.20 11.23 -18.52
N GLN A 904 -83.77 12.36 -18.98
CA GLN A 904 -83.58 12.85 -20.35
C GLN A 904 -82.10 13.06 -20.68
N SER A 905 -81.36 13.71 -19.78
CA SER A 905 -79.93 13.97 -19.96
C SER A 905 -79.11 12.68 -19.94
N ALA A 906 -79.42 11.74 -19.05
CA ALA A 906 -78.73 10.45 -18.95
C ALA A 906 -78.93 9.61 -20.23
N ILE A 907 -80.16 9.54 -20.74
CA ILE A 907 -80.47 8.87 -22.02
C ILE A 907 -79.76 9.59 -23.17
N ALA A 908 -79.86 10.92 -23.26
CA ALA A 908 -79.27 11.69 -24.34
C ALA A 908 -77.73 11.62 -24.40
N CYS A 909 -77.05 11.37 -23.27
CA CYS A 909 -75.60 11.18 -23.23
C CYS A 909 -75.17 9.76 -23.64
N ALA A 910 -75.98 8.74 -23.36
CA ALA A 910 -75.59 7.34 -23.50
C ALA A 910 -76.18 6.64 -24.73
N LEU A 911 -77.37 7.05 -25.18
CA LEU A 911 -78.07 6.42 -26.29
C LEU A 911 -77.29 6.58 -27.60
N PRO A 912 -77.09 5.51 -28.38
CA PRO A 912 -76.59 5.58 -29.76
C PRO A 912 -77.57 6.40 -30.62
N GLN A 913 -77.11 7.48 -31.23
CA GLN A 913 -77.98 8.50 -31.84
C GLN A 913 -77.47 8.94 -33.22
N THR A 914 -78.39 9.11 -34.16
CA THR A 914 -78.12 9.90 -35.37
C THR A 914 -77.78 11.36 -35.00
N PHE A 915 -77.17 12.11 -35.91
CA PHE A 915 -76.91 13.54 -35.67
C PHE A 915 -78.21 14.35 -35.46
N ALA A 916 -79.32 13.99 -36.11
CA ALA A 916 -80.61 14.64 -35.87
C ALA A 916 -81.22 14.20 -34.52
N GLU A 917 -81.05 12.94 -34.12
CA GLU A 917 -81.46 12.44 -32.80
C GLU A 917 -80.70 13.12 -31.66
N GLN A 918 -79.43 13.47 -31.86
CA GLN A 918 -78.68 14.28 -30.89
C GLN A 918 -79.38 15.61 -30.60
N LEU A 919 -79.94 16.28 -31.61
CA LEU A 919 -80.73 17.50 -31.40
C LEU A 919 -82.09 17.20 -30.74
N TYR A 920 -82.75 16.11 -31.11
CA TYR A 920 -84.04 15.72 -30.55
C TYR A 920 -83.95 15.32 -29.07
N TYR A 921 -83.06 14.42 -28.68
CA TYR A 921 -82.97 13.93 -27.29
C TYR A 921 -82.36 14.98 -26.34
N ASN A 922 -81.36 15.75 -26.80
CA ASN A 922 -80.74 16.80 -25.97
C ASN A 922 -81.59 18.08 -25.86
N PHE A 923 -82.42 18.40 -26.86
CA PHE A 923 -83.11 19.70 -26.91
C PHE A 923 -84.61 19.63 -27.19
N GLY A 924 -85.17 18.44 -27.41
CA GLY A 924 -86.55 18.32 -27.89
C GLY A 924 -86.75 18.97 -29.26
N PHE A 925 -85.69 19.15 -30.06
CA PHE A 925 -85.80 19.83 -31.34
C PHE A 925 -86.55 18.96 -32.36
N SER A 926 -87.69 19.44 -32.83
CA SER A 926 -88.48 18.77 -33.87
C SER A 926 -88.91 19.75 -34.94
N THR A 927 -88.65 19.41 -36.19
CA THR A 927 -89.12 20.15 -37.37
C THR A 927 -90.47 19.66 -37.90
N THR A 928 -91.03 18.59 -37.30
CA THR A 928 -92.29 17.96 -37.71
C THR A 928 -93.21 17.76 -36.51
N THR A 929 -94.42 18.31 -36.55
CA THR A 929 -95.38 18.23 -35.43
C THR A 929 -96.80 17.97 -35.91
N ASN A 930 -97.62 17.43 -35.00
CA ASN A 930 -99.05 17.22 -35.23
C ASN A 930 -99.85 18.54 -35.23
N THR A 931 -99.21 19.67 -34.90
CA THR A 931 -99.81 21.02 -34.78
C THR A 931 -99.32 21.99 -35.87
N GLY A 932 -98.50 21.54 -36.82
CA GLY A 932 -98.09 22.32 -38.01
C GLY A 932 -96.94 23.32 -37.81
N ALA A 933 -96.34 23.38 -36.62
CA ALA A 933 -95.24 24.28 -36.26
C ALA A 933 -94.09 23.49 -35.61
N GLY A 934 -92.85 23.67 -36.05
CA GLY A 934 -91.68 23.07 -35.39
C GLY A 934 -91.49 23.60 -33.96
N TYR A 935 -90.77 22.87 -33.10
CA TYR A 935 -90.51 23.30 -31.73
C TYR A 935 -89.12 22.91 -31.22
N ILE A 936 -88.74 23.51 -30.09
CA ILE A 936 -87.60 23.15 -29.27
C ILE A 936 -87.94 23.33 -27.79
N ASP A 937 -87.45 22.43 -26.93
CA ASP A 937 -87.61 22.54 -25.48
C ASP A 937 -86.48 23.41 -24.90
N LEU A 938 -86.83 24.40 -24.08
CA LEU A 938 -85.82 25.21 -23.40
C LEU A 938 -85.39 24.52 -22.11
N ARG A 939 -84.08 24.32 -21.95
CA ARG A 939 -83.48 23.62 -20.82
C ARG A 939 -82.41 24.48 -20.15
N PRO A 940 -82.15 24.28 -18.85
CA PRO A 940 -81.06 24.97 -18.16
C PRO A 940 -79.71 24.85 -18.90
N GLY A 941 -78.95 25.95 -18.97
CA GLY A 941 -77.68 26.04 -19.70
C GLY A 941 -77.81 26.55 -21.14
N MET A 942 -79.03 26.73 -21.65
CA MET A 942 -79.29 27.42 -22.92
C MET A 942 -79.37 28.94 -22.74
N VAL A 943 -79.23 29.67 -23.84
CA VAL A 943 -79.56 31.10 -23.91
C VAL A 943 -80.57 31.32 -25.03
N LEU A 944 -81.70 31.95 -24.70
CA LEU A 944 -82.68 32.38 -25.69
C LEU A 944 -82.33 33.80 -26.11
N ARG A 945 -81.79 33.97 -27.31
CA ARG A 945 -81.48 35.27 -27.89
C ARG A 945 -82.67 35.78 -28.70
N VAL A 946 -83.23 36.91 -28.30
CA VAL A 946 -84.41 37.51 -28.92
C VAL A 946 -84.04 38.89 -29.44
N THR A 947 -84.28 39.12 -30.72
CA THR A 947 -84.02 40.41 -31.36
C THR A 947 -85.34 40.99 -31.84
N ALA A 948 -85.91 41.88 -31.03
CA ALA A 948 -87.17 42.54 -31.35
C ALA A 948 -86.94 43.70 -32.34
N SER A 949 -87.94 44.01 -33.17
CA SER A 949 -87.91 45.19 -34.03
C SER A 949 -88.41 46.43 -33.28
N ASP A 950 -87.75 47.57 -33.50
CA ASP A 950 -88.21 48.85 -32.98
C ASP A 950 -89.47 49.31 -33.74
N TYR A 951 -90.55 49.62 -33.02
CA TYR A 951 -91.76 50.20 -33.63
C TYR A 951 -91.48 51.66 -34.00
N VAL A 952 -91.41 51.95 -35.31
CA VAL A 952 -91.38 53.34 -35.80
C VAL A 952 -92.81 53.75 -36.17
N ASN A 953 -93.35 54.76 -35.49
CA ASN A 953 -94.60 55.40 -35.89
C ASN A 953 -94.35 56.19 -37.18
N ILE A 954 -94.98 55.80 -38.29
CA ILE A 954 -94.90 56.51 -39.57
C ILE A 954 -96.20 57.30 -39.74
N PRO A 955 -96.20 58.65 -39.77
CA PRO A 955 -97.41 59.45 -39.96
C PRO A 955 -98.02 59.20 -41.36
N GLY A 956 -99.29 58.77 -41.43
CA GLY A 956 -100.04 58.55 -42.68
C GLY A 956 -100.99 57.34 -42.60
N SER A 957 -101.74 57.07 -43.67
CA SER A 957 -102.77 55.99 -43.81
C SER A 957 -102.21 54.56 -43.77
N VAL A 958 -101.30 54.30 -42.83
CA VAL A 958 -100.71 53.00 -42.53
C VAL A 958 -101.50 52.44 -41.34
N PRO A 959 -101.74 51.11 -41.25
CA PRO A 959 -102.32 50.51 -40.06
C PRO A 959 -101.57 51.02 -38.81
N THR A 960 -102.30 51.43 -37.77
CA THR A 960 -101.75 52.02 -36.54
C THR A 960 -100.71 51.13 -35.82
N TRP A 961 -100.58 49.86 -36.22
CA TRP A 961 -99.61 48.89 -35.73
C TRP A 961 -99.08 48.01 -36.88
N ILE A 962 -97.85 48.25 -37.37
CA ILE A 962 -97.14 47.40 -38.36
C ILE A 962 -96.13 46.46 -37.69
N ASN A 963 -95.71 45.38 -38.36
CA ASN A 963 -94.76 44.39 -37.80
C ASN A 963 -93.30 44.87 -37.67
N GLY A 964 -92.90 45.90 -38.43
CA GLY A 964 -91.57 46.54 -38.34
C GLY A 964 -90.47 45.96 -39.25
N TYR A 965 -89.38 46.71 -39.45
CA TYR A 965 -88.14 46.30 -40.14
C TYR A 965 -87.00 46.12 -39.16
N GLY A 966 -86.14 45.12 -39.42
CA GLY A 966 -84.76 45.06 -38.93
C GLY A 966 -84.56 44.89 -37.41
N PRO A 967 -83.37 44.43 -36.98
CA PRO A 967 -83.14 44.07 -35.58
C PRO A 967 -82.82 45.28 -34.71
N GLY A 968 -83.53 45.42 -33.59
CA GLY A 968 -83.04 46.17 -32.42
C GLY A 968 -81.87 45.44 -31.75
N ALA A 969 -81.47 45.89 -30.55
CA ALA A 969 -80.43 45.19 -29.78
C ALA A 969 -80.91 43.77 -29.37
N PRO A 970 -80.04 42.74 -29.44
CA PRO A 970 -80.39 41.41 -28.96
C PRO A 970 -80.57 41.41 -27.44
N LEU A 971 -81.61 40.72 -26.98
CA LEU A 971 -81.89 40.41 -25.59
C LEU A 971 -81.59 38.93 -25.35
N ASP A 972 -80.62 38.65 -24.50
CA ASP A 972 -80.25 37.28 -24.14
C ASP A 972 -80.92 36.90 -22.81
N PHE A 973 -81.81 35.91 -22.85
CA PHE A 973 -82.39 35.30 -21.66
C PHE A 973 -81.61 34.04 -21.31
N GLU A 974 -80.90 34.05 -20.18
CA GLU A 974 -80.19 32.86 -19.69
C GLU A 974 -81.19 31.87 -19.09
N ILE A 975 -81.33 30.71 -19.72
CA ILE A 975 -82.20 29.67 -19.19
C ILE A 975 -81.44 28.96 -18.07
N GLY A 976 -81.84 29.23 -16.83
CA GLY A 976 -81.24 28.70 -15.62
C GLY A 976 -82.15 27.70 -14.90
N SER A 977 -81.66 27.20 -13.77
CA SER A 977 -82.45 26.46 -12.79
C SER A 977 -82.53 27.24 -11.48
N TYR A 978 -83.65 27.14 -10.76
CA TYR A 978 -83.85 27.72 -9.44
C TYR A 978 -84.67 26.77 -8.57
N ASN A 979 -84.56 26.92 -7.24
CA ASN A 979 -85.31 26.11 -6.28
C ASN A 979 -86.60 26.83 -5.88
N ALA A 980 -87.74 26.16 -6.04
CA ALA A 980 -89.04 26.65 -5.58
C ALA A 980 -89.82 25.53 -4.88
N GLY A 981 -90.10 25.73 -3.60
CA GLY A 981 -90.86 24.76 -2.78
C GLY A 981 -90.15 23.40 -2.66
N GLY A 982 -88.82 23.38 -2.57
CA GLY A 982 -88.01 22.16 -2.42
C GLY A 982 -87.75 21.40 -3.72
N ASN A 983 -88.11 21.94 -4.88
CA ASN A 983 -87.90 21.33 -6.18
C ASN A 983 -87.17 22.28 -7.12
N TRP A 984 -86.22 21.76 -7.90
CA TRP A 984 -85.55 22.49 -8.96
C TRP A 984 -86.49 22.67 -10.17
N ARG A 985 -86.56 23.89 -10.70
CA ARG A 985 -87.35 24.27 -11.87
C ARG A 985 -86.52 25.06 -12.87
N THR A 986 -86.90 25.03 -14.14
CA THR A 986 -86.33 25.86 -15.21
C THR A 986 -86.88 27.29 -15.11
N GLY A 987 -86.07 28.31 -15.40
CA GLY A 987 -86.50 29.72 -15.46
C GLY A 987 -85.59 30.58 -16.33
N PHE A 988 -86.02 31.80 -16.66
CA PHE A 988 -85.30 32.72 -17.59
C PHE A 988 -84.29 33.65 -16.89
N ASP A 989 -84.35 33.73 -15.56
CA ASP A 989 -83.41 34.44 -14.70
C ASP A 989 -83.59 33.88 -13.29
N ALA A 990 -82.51 33.41 -12.66
CA ALA A 990 -82.61 32.73 -11.37
C ALA A 990 -83.11 33.67 -10.26
N PHE A 991 -82.71 34.94 -10.27
CA PHE A 991 -83.08 35.91 -9.25
C PHE A 991 -84.57 36.29 -9.34
N LEU A 992 -85.03 36.68 -10.53
CA LEU A 992 -86.45 37.00 -10.79
C LEU A 992 -87.35 35.77 -10.61
N SER A 993 -86.86 34.58 -10.97
CA SER A 993 -87.59 33.33 -10.74
C SER A 993 -87.75 33.04 -9.25
N THR A 994 -86.70 33.25 -8.46
CA THR A 994 -86.76 33.13 -7.00
C THR A 994 -87.70 34.17 -6.40
N LEU A 995 -87.59 35.46 -6.78
CA LEU A 995 -88.49 36.52 -6.28
C LEU A 995 -89.96 36.22 -6.57
N SER A 996 -90.28 35.77 -7.79
CA SER A 996 -91.65 35.41 -8.13
C SER A 996 -92.12 34.15 -7.38
N SER A 997 -91.25 33.15 -7.21
CA SER A 997 -91.58 31.93 -6.45
C SER A 997 -91.81 32.15 -4.96
N LEU A 998 -91.18 33.18 -4.37
CA LEU A 998 -91.38 33.61 -2.98
C LEU A 998 -92.58 34.55 -2.82
N GLY A 999 -93.27 34.90 -3.92
CA GLY A 999 -94.38 35.85 -3.92
C GLY A 999 -93.95 37.33 -3.78
N ALA A 1000 -92.66 37.63 -3.86
CA ALA A 1000 -92.12 38.99 -3.77
C ALA A 1000 -92.27 39.79 -5.07
N LEU A 1001 -92.43 39.11 -6.22
CA LEU A 1001 -92.74 39.69 -7.52
C LEU A 1001 -94.04 39.09 -8.06
N ASN A 1002 -95.04 39.94 -8.30
CA ASN A 1002 -96.33 39.53 -8.88
C ASN A 1002 -96.55 40.20 -10.23
N VAL A 1003 -96.71 39.39 -11.29
CA VAL A 1003 -96.98 39.84 -12.66
C VAL A 1003 -98.39 39.40 -13.04
N SER A 1004 -99.19 40.34 -13.51
CA SER A 1004 -100.59 40.09 -13.87
C SER A 1004 -100.67 39.16 -15.09
N VAL A 1005 -101.66 38.26 -15.08
CA VAL A 1005 -101.91 37.36 -16.21
C VAL A 1005 -102.29 38.21 -17.45
N PRO A 1006 -101.67 37.95 -18.62
CA PRO A 1006 -102.03 38.68 -19.83
C PRO A 1006 -103.50 38.47 -20.20
N ALA A 1007 -104.18 39.52 -20.67
CA ALA A 1007 -105.60 39.42 -21.02
C ALA A 1007 -105.82 38.41 -22.16
N LEU A 1008 -106.67 37.42 -21.90
CA LEU A 1008 -106.97 36.32 -22.83
C LEU A 1008 -108.21 36.66 -23.67
N SER A 1009 -108.15 36.37 -24.97
CA SER A 1009 -109.32 36.29 -25.85
C SER A 1009 -109.50 34.84 -26.33
N THR A 1010 -110.67 34.50 -26.88
CA THR A 1010 -110.97 33.11 -27.25
C THR A 1010 -110.02 32.59 -28.33
N GLY A 1011 -109.53 31.36 -28.16
CA GLY A 1011 -108.63 30.72 -29.11
C GLY A 1011 -107.21 31.30 -29.09
N TYR A 1012 -106.61 31.50 -30.26
CA TYR A 1012 -105.19 31.81 -30.46
C TYR A 1012 -104.79 33.27 -30.22
N THR A 1013 -105.50 34.02 -29.37
CA THR A 1013 -105.30 35.46 -29.24
C THR A 1013 -105.06 35.85 -27.78
N GLN A 1014 -104.03 36.66 -27.53
CA GLN A 1014 -103.63 37.11 -26.20
C GLN A 1014 -103.05 38.53 -26.27
N ALA A 1015 -103.36 39.37 -25.28
CA ALA A 1015 -102.76 40.69 -25.15
C ALA A 1015 -101.31 40.57 -24.64
N GLY A 1016 -100.39 41.39 -25.17
CA GLY A 1016 -99.02 41.51 -24.65
C GLY A 1016 -97.91 41.18 -25.66
N LEU A 1017 -96.71 41.68 -25.38
CA LEU A 1017 -95.44 41.32 -26.02
C LEU A 1017 -94.53 40.83 -24.89
N ALA A 1018 -93.95 39.65 -25.01
CA ALA A 1018 -93.10 39.11 -23.96
C ALA A 1018 -91.75 39.86 -23.87
N GLY A 1019 -91.60 40.72 -22.87
CA GLY A 1019 -90.30 41.13 -22.32
C GLY A 1019 -89.87 40.23 -21.16
N ALA A 1020 -88.72 40.50 -20.55
CA ALA A 1020 -88.19 39.69 -19.45
C ALA A 1020 -89.20 39.52 -18.30
N VAL A 1021 -89.84 40.61 -17.87
CA VAL A 1021 -90.78 40.60 -16.74
C VAL A 1021 -92.09 39.86 -17.06
N ASP A 1022 -92.52 39.86 -18.32
CA ASP A 1022 -93.79 39.25 -18.75
C ASP A 1022 -93.76 37.72 -18.69
N LEU A 1023 -92.59 37.11 -18.53
CA LEU A 1023 -92.41 35.67 -18.36
C LEU A 1023 -92.66 35.20 -16.91
N TYR A 1024 -92.99 36.10 -15.97
CA TYR A 1024 -93.10 35.79 -14.54
C TYR A 1024 -94.54 35.85 -13.99
N TYR A 1025 -95.57 35.71 -14.84
CA TYR A 1025 -96.94 35.55 -14.34
C TYR A 1025 -97.17 34.12 -13.81
N SER A 1026 -97.99 33.98 -12.76
CA SER A 1026 -98.00 32.78 -11.91
C SER A 1026 -98.27 31.45 -12.64
N GLN A 1027 -99.12 31.45 -13.69
CA GLN A 1027 -99.37 30.23 -14.46
C GLN A 1027 -98.26 29.89 -15.46
N PHE A 1028 -97.41 30.85 -15.85
CA PHE A 1028 -96.30 30.61 -16.79
C PHE A 1028 -95.06 30.02 -16.12
N ILE A 1029 -94.89 30.27 -14.82
CA ILE A 1029 -93.74 29.78 -14.04
C ILE A 1029 -93.88 28.28 -13.81
N GLN A 1030 -93.52 27.50 -14.83
CA GLN A 1030 -93.60 26.05 -14.86
C GLN A 1030 -92.22 25.43 -15.10
N PRO A 1031 -92.00 24.16 -14.74
CA PRO A 1031 -90.69 23.53 -14.89
C PRO A 1031 -90.32 23.19 -16.35
N PHE A 1032 -91.29 23.09 -17.27
CA PHE A 1032 -91.05 22.76 -18.67
C PHE A 1032 -91.48 23.91 -19.59
N TYR A 1033 -90.58 24.32 -20.50
CA TYR A 1033 -90.86 25.33 -21.51
C TYR A 1033 -90.59 24.78 -22.91
N ARG A 1034 -91.45 25.14 -23.87
CA ARG A 1034 -91.29 24.81 -25.28
C ARG A 1034 -91.50 26.04 -26.13
N LEU A 1035 -90.56 26.32 -27.02
CA LEU A 1035 -90.66 27.35 -28.04
C LEU A 1035 -91.22 26.74 -29.31
N TYR A 1036 -92.37 27.24 -29.78
CA TYR A 1036 -92.94 26.93 -31.08
C TYR A 1036 -92.54 28.00 -32.10
N PHE A 1037 -92.16 27.54 -33.29
CA PHE A 1037 -91.81 28.39 -34.43
C PHE A 1037 -93.04 28.66 -35.29
N PRO A 1038 -93.30 29.91 -35.72
CA PRO A 1038 -94.39 30.17 -36.64
C PRO A 1038 -94.08 29.52 -38.00
N SER A 1039 -95.11 29.05 -38.70
CA SER A 1039 -94.96 28.44 -40.03
C SER A 1039 -94.48 29.44 -41.10
N ALA A 1040 -94.67 30.74 -40.86
CA ALA A 1040 -94.10 31.83 -41.63
C ALA A 1040 -93.90 33.07 -40.76
N ILE A 1041 -92.87 33.87 -41.05
CA ILE A 1041 -92.66 35.18 -40.41
C ILE A 1041 -93.49 36.22 -41.17
N ASN A 1042 -94.28 37.02 -40.44
CA ASN A 1042 -95.14 38.03 -41.05
C ASN A 1042 -94.34 39.09 -41.84
N PRO A 1043 -94.89 39.61 -42.96
CA PRO A 1043 -94.25 40.68 -43.72
C PRO A 1043 -94.12 41.96 -42.88
N ALA A 1044 -93.02 42.69 -43.08
CA ALA A 1044 -92.67 43.89 -42.32
C ALA A 1044 -93.72 45.02 -42.45
N TRP A 1045 -94.32 45.16 -43.65
CA TRP A 1045 -95.37 46.13 -43.99
C TRP A 1045 -96.80 45.68 -43.60
N GLY A 1046 -96.95 44.45 -43.09
CA GLY A 1046 -98.25 43.88 -42.75
C GLY A 1046 -98.84 44.42 -41.45
N GLN A 1047 -100.17 44.31 -41.29
CA GLN A 1047 -100.84 44.59 -40.02
C GLN A 1047 -100.29 43.66 -38.93
N GLY A 1048 -99.98 44.22 -37.77
CA GLY A 1048 -99.51 43.45 -36.62
C GLY A 1048 -100.59 42.51 -36.09
N THR A 1049 -100.20 41.26 -35.78
CA THR A 1049 -101.10 40.24 -35.25
C THR A 1049 -100.83 39.97 -33.77
N ASN A 1050 -101.90 39.81 -32.98
CA ASN A 1050 -101.86 39.30 -31.61
C ASN A 1050 -102.11 37.79 -31.53
N SER A 1051 -102.08 37.12 -32.70
CA SER A 1051 -102.25 35.68 -32.77
C SER A 1051 -100.94 34.97 -32.42
N THR A 1052 -100.99 34.11 -31.41
CA THR A 1052 -99.82 33.35 -30.92
C THR A 1052 -99.24 32.43 -32.01
N GLN A 1053 -100.08 31.72 -32.77
CA GLN A 1053 -99.64 30.83 -33.86
C GLN A 1053 -98.90 31.55 -35.00
N SER A 1054 -99.00 32.86 -35.11
CA SER A 1054 -98.33 33.67 -36.12
C SER A 1054 -97.05 34.34 -35.61
N ASN A 1055 -96.63 34.04 -34.38
CA ASN A 1055 -95.45 34.59 -33.72
C ASN A 1055 -94.61 33.46 -33.08
N PHE A 1056 -93.34 33.74 -32.78
CA PHE A 1056 -92.55 32.85 -31.93
C PHE A 1056 -93.17 32.80 -30.54
N THR A 1057 -93.56 31.60 -30.11
CA THR A 1057 -94.42 31.41 -28.95
C THR A 1057 -93.82 30.43 -27.97
N LEU A 1058 -93.59 30.90 -26.75
CA LEU A 1058 -93.21 30.08 -25.61
C LEU A 1058 -94.46 29.58 -24.91
N VAL A 1059 -94.49 28.28 -24.63
CA VAL A 1059 -95.50 27.67 -23.78
C VAL A 1059 -94.84 27.05 -22.56
N ALA A 1060 -95.57 27.02 -21.46
CA ALA A 1060 -95.12 26.45 -20.20
C ALA A 1060 -96.05 25.32 -19.75
N ALA A 1061 -95.49 24.23 -19.22
CA ALA A 1061 -96.24 23.07 -18.76
C ALA A 1061 -95.76 22.58 -17.39
N ALA A 1062 -96.72 22.26 -16.52
CA ALA A 1062 -96.45 21.78 -15.16
C ALA A 1062 -95.83 20.37 -15.13
N LYS A 1063 -96.14 19.57 -16.15
CA LYS A 1063 -95.73 18.17 -16.30
C LYS A 1063 -95.20 17.92 -17.71
N TYR A 1064 -94.28 16.96 -17.83
CA TYR A 1064 -93.77 16.50 -19.12
C TYR A 1064 -94.89 15.89 -19.96
N ALA A 1065 -95.80 15.12 -19.35
CA ALA A 1065 -96.97 14.59 -20.03
C ALA A 1065 -97.85 15.68 -20.64
N ASP A 1066 -98.02 16.80 -19.93
CA ASP A 1066 -98.78 17.96 -20.40
C ASP A 1066 -98.03 18.67 -21.53
N LEU A 1067 -96.70 18.82 -21.42
CA LEU A 1067 -95.84 19.40 -22.45
C LEU A 1067 -96.04 18.72 -23.81
N GLN A 1068 -96.16 17.40 -23.84
CA GLN A 1068 -96.37 16.63 -25.08
C GLN A 1068 -97.71 16.88 -25.77
N ASN A 1069 -98.68 17.45 -25.06
CA ASN A 1069 -100.01 17.79 -25.58
C ASN A 1069 -100.22 19.31 -25.72
N THR A 1070 -99.21 20.12 -25.38
CA THR A 1070 -99.30 21.59 -25.52
C THR A 1070 -99.49 22.01 -26.97
N ASN A 1071 -100.14 23.15 -27.14
CA ASN A 1071 -100.16 23.90 -28.39
C ASN A 1071 -100.07 25.40 -28.06
N VAL A 1072 -100.01 26.24 -29.07
CA VAL A 1072 -99.86 27.70 -28.92
C VAL A 1072 -101.18 28.42 -28.55
N ASN A 1073 -102.25 27.72 -28.16
CA ASN A 1073 -103.53 28.33 -27.79
C ASN A 1073 -103.50 28.84 -26.33
N PRO A 1074 -103.44 30.17 -26.11
CA PRO A 1074 -103.34 30.76 -24.77
C PRO A 1074 -104.60 30.52 -23.91
N SER A 1075 -105.74 30.12 -24.50
CA SER A 1075 -106.96 29.77 -23.75
C SER A 1075 -106.85 28.45 -22.97
N VAL A 1076 -105.90 27.58 -23.33
CA VAL A 1076 -105.74 26.24 -22.73
C VAL A 1076 -104.31 25.94 -22.29
N THR A 1077 -103.32 26.76 -22.68
CA THR A 1077 -101.92 26.58 -22.32
C THR A 1077 -101.30 27.91 -21.89
N PRO A 1078 -100.59 27.98 -20.75
CA PRO A 1078 -99.82 29.17 -20.37
C PRO A 1078 -98.84 29.53 -21.49
N THR A 1079 -98.99 30.73 -22.04
CA THR A 1079 -98.34 31.16 -23.27
C THR A 1079 -97.78 32.58 -23.13
N ALA A 1080 -96.61 32.81 -23.69
CA ALA A 1080 -96.01 34.12 -23.92
C ALA A 1080 -95.44 34.15 -25.34
N TYR A 1081 -95.63 35.23 -26.10
CA TYR A 1081 -95.15 35.32 -27.48
C TYR A 1081 -94.40 36.61 -27.75
N PHE A 1082 -93.47 36.54 -28.71
CA PHE A 1082 -92.69 37.68 -29.16
C PHE A 1082 -93.36 38.29 -30.40
N ARG A 1083 -94.01 39.44 -30.25
CA ARG A 1083 -94.76 40.12 -31.31
C ARG A 1083 -93.82 40.76 -32.35
N GLY A 1084 -94.34 40.97 -33.56
CA GLY A 1084 -93.66 41.70 -34.64
C GLY A 1084 -92.66 40.81 -35.39
N ARG A 1085 -91.75 41.41 -36.15
CA ARG A 1085 -90.72 40.68 -36.89
C ARG A 1085 -89.53 40.31 -35.99
N THR A 1086 -89.81 39.70 -34.84
CA THR A 1086 -88.79 39.26 -33.88
C THR A 1086 -88.00 38.07 -34.41
N ILE A 1087 -86.67 38.10 -34.26
CA ILE A 1087 -85.79 36.97 -34.56
C ILE A 1087 -85.44 36.28 -33.24
N VAL A 1088 -85.69 34.98 -33.16
CA VAL A 1088 -85.38 34.16 -31.97
C VAL A 1088 -84.33 33.11 -32.34
N GLN A 1089 -83.26 33.03 -31.55
CA GLN A 1089 -82.22 32.01 -31.66
C GLN A 1089 -82.06 31.29 -30.32
N VAL A 1090 -82.10 29.96 -30.34
CA VAL A 1090 -81.72 29.16 -29.16
C VAL A 1090 -80.23 28.86 -29.27
N MET A 1091 -79.48 29.27 -28.25
CA MET A 1091 -78.03 29.19 -28.20
C MET A 1091 -77.58 28.24 -27.08
N ILE A 1092 -76.40 27.65 -27.26
CA ILE A 1092 -75.72 26.80 -26.27
C ILE A 1092 -74.31 27.32 -26.01
N LYS A 1093 -73.78 27.03 -24.82
CA LYS A 1093 -72.41 27.35 -24.42
C LYS A 1093 -71.50 26.16 -24.72
N VAL A 1094 -70.40 26.41 -25.44
CA VAL A 1094 -69.31 25.46 -25.72
C VAL A 1094 -67.98 26.08 -25.31
N MET A 1095 -66.97 25.25 -25.04
CA MET A 1095 -65.61 25.73 -24.73
C MET A 1095 -64.72 25.54 -25.95
N VAL A 1096 -63.97 26.58 -26.34
CA VAL A 1096 -63.04 26.55 -27.47
C VAL A 1096 -61.69 27.08 -27.00
N ASN A 1097 -60.69 26.21 -26.93
CA ASN A 1097 -59.36 26.51 -26.37
C ASN A 1097 -59.45 27.17 -24.98
N GLY A 1098 -60.30 26.63 -24.11
CA GLY A 1098 -60.50 27.16 -22.75
C GLY A 1098 -61.38 28.42 -22.65
N MET A 1099 -61.91 28.93 -23.76
CA MET A 1099 -62.80 30.11 -23.77
C MET A 1099 -64.26 29.71 -24.05
N GLU A 1100 -65.21 30.23 -23.27
CA GLU A 1100 -66.64 30.03 -23.53
C GLU A 1100 -67.06 30.74 -24.82
N ARG A 1101 -67.86 30.05 -25.66
CA ARG A 1101 -68.50 30.61 -26.85
C ARG A 1101 -69.97 30.22 -26.91
N LEU A 1102 -70.81 31.19 -27.30
CA LEU A 1102 -72.22 30.96 -27.60
C LEU A 1102 -72.40 30.60 -29.07
N VAL A 1103 -73.00 29.44 -29.34
CA VAL A 1103 -73.31 28.97 -30.70
C VAL A 1103 -74.80 28.59 -30.79
N PRO A 1104 -75.47 28.78 -31.95
CA PRO A 1104 -76.85 28.33 -32.12
C PRO A 1104 -76.98 26.81 -32.00
N VAL A 1105 -78.11 26.34 -31.45
CA VAL A 1105 -78.47 24.90 -31.51
C VAL A 1105 -78.49 24.45 -32.97
N GLY A 1106 -77.79 23.35 -33.27
CA GLY A 1106 -77.60 22.85 -34.62
C GLY A 1106 -76.27 23.25 -35.27
N ALA A 1107 -75.49 24.16 -34.66
CA ALA A 1107 -74.11 24.39 -35.06
C ALA A 1107 -73.29 23.10 -34.98
N THR A 1108 -72.46 22.85 -35.99
CA THR A 1108 -71.61 21.65 -36.07
C THR A 1108 -70.17 21.97 -35.71
N VAL A 1109 -69.37 20.94 -35.42
CA VAL A 1109 -67.91 21.05 -35.28
C VAL A 1109 -67.30 21.78 -36.48
N GLY A 1110 -67.75 21.44 -37.69
CA GLY A 1110 -67.30 22.06 -38.93
C GLY A 1110 -67.59 23.55 -39.00
N ASN A 1111 -68.80 23.99 -38.60
CA ASN A 1111 -69.13 25.43 -38.57
C ASN A 1111 -68.23 26.19 -37.60
N LEU A 1112 -67.88 25.60 -36.45
CA LEU A 1112 -66.97 26.21 -35.50
C LEU A 1112 -65.55 26.31 -36.07
N LEU A 1113 -65.04 25.25 -36.68
CA LEU A 1113 -63.70 25.26 -37.29
C LEU A 1113 -63.63 26.21 -38.49
N GLU A 1114 -64.70 26.35 -39.26
CA GLU A 1114 -64.80 27.30 -40.36
C GLU A 1114 -64.68 28.76 -39.87
N GLN A 1115 -65.33 29.10 -38.74
CA GLN A 1115 -65.16 30.42 -38.10
C GLN A 1115 -63.71 30.69 -37.67
N LEU A 1116 -62.93 29.64 -37.40
CA LEU A 1116 -61.52 29.73 -37.06
C LEU A 1116 -60.60 29.61 -38.28
N ASN A 1117 -61.14 29.44 -39.50
CA ASN A 1117 -60.40 29.12 -40.71
C ASN A 1117 -59.53 27.84 -40.59
N MET A 1118 -60.04 26.85 -39.84
CA MET A 1118 -59.36 25.58 -39.51
C MET A 1118 -60.11 24.34 -40.03
N LEU A 1119 -61.18 24.51 -40.83
CA LEU A 1119 -61.92 23.39 -41.38
C LEU A 1119 -61.00 22.58 -42.33
N PRO A 1120 -60.70 21.30 -42.02
CA PRO A 1120 -59.86 20.49 -42.90
C PRO A 1120 -60.57 20.16 -44.20
N ALA A 1121 -59.81 20.09 -45.30
CA ALA A 1121 -60.32 19.55 -46.56
C ALA A 1121 -60.69 18.07 -46.37
N ALA A 1122 -61.74 17.58 -47.05
CA ALA A 1122 -62.18 16.19 -46.94
C ALA A 1122 -61.08 15.17 -47.32
N THR A 1123 -60.10 15.57 -48.13
CA THR A 1123 -58.94 14.76 -48.54
C THR A 1123 -57.72 14.91 -47.64
N SER A 1124 -57.73 15.86 -46.69
CA SER A 1124 -56.63 16.06 -45.75
C SER A 1124 -56.78 15.13 -44.54
N GLY A 1125 -55.65 14.63 -44.02
CA GLY A 1125 -55.64 13.96 -42.72
C GLY A 1125 -56.07 14.95 -41.63
N LEU A 1126 -56.78 14.47 -40.61
CA LEU A 1126 -57.17 15.31 -39.48
C LEU A 1126 -55.95 15.88 -38.76
N SER A 1127 -56.08 17.14 -38.30
CA SER A 1127 -55.07 17.75 -37.45
C SER A 1127 -54.87 16.89 -36.20
N LYS A 1128 -53.61 16.50 -35.93
CA LYS A 1128 -53.23 15.78 -34.71
C LYS A 1128 -53.65 16.51 -33.42
N ASN A 1129 -53.91 17.82 -33.52
CA ASN A 1129 -54.21 18.71 -32.41
C ASN A 1129 -55.71 18.95 -32.20
N LEU A 1130 -56.59 18.52 -33.12
CA LEU A 1130 -58.03 18.64 -32.90
C LEU A 1130 -58.49 17.59 -31.88
N ARG A 1131 -59.03 18.05 -30.75
CA ARG A 1131 -59.69 17.21 -29.76
C ARG A 1131 -61.02 17.82 -29.36
N ILE A 1132 -62.02 16.95 -29.24
CA ILE A 1132 -63.37 17.36 -28.88
C ILE A 1132 -63.80 16.46 -27.74
N TYR A 1133 -64.09 17.04 -26.59
CA TYR A 1133 -64.56 16.30 -25.42
C TYR A 1133 -66.03 16.62 -25.18
N ARG A 1134 -66.83 15.57 -25.07
CA ARG A 1134 -68.25 15.63 -24.82
C ARG A 1134 -68.55 15.20 -23.40
N SER A 1135 -69.38 15.99 -22.71
CA SER A 1135 -69.85 15.61 -21.38
C SER A 1135 -70.81 14.43 -21.46
N VAL A 1136 -70.52 13.42 -20.65
CA VAL A 1136 -71.41 12.28 -20.37
C VAL A 1136 -71.76 12.19 -18.90
N THR A 1137 -71.59 13.29 -18.15
CA THR A 1137 -71.71 13.33 -16.68
C THR A 1137 -73.05 12.80 -16.16
N ALA A 1138 -74.15 13.00 -16.89
CA ALA A 1138 -75.46 12.50 -16.50
C ALA A 1138 -75.60 10.97 -16.67
N ALA A 1139 -74.72 10.31 -17.42
CA ALA A 1139 -74.71 8.88 -17.68
C ALA A 1139 -73.76 8.13 -16.74
N ILE A 1140 -74.17 7.94 -15.49
CA ILE A 1140 -73.40 7.18 -14.50
C ILE A 1140 -73.50 5.69 -14.84
N THR A 1141 -72.47 5.08 -15.40
CA THR A 1141 -72.52 3.69 -15.89
C THR A 1141 -72.22 2.62 -14.84
N GLY A 1142 -71.79 3.02 -13.63
CA GLY A 1142 -71.44 2.10 -12.55
C GLY A 1142 -72.00 2.54 -11.19
N PRO A 1143 -72.16 1.61 -10.23
CA PRO A 1143 -72.67 1.92 -8.89
C PRO A 1143 -71.65 2.67 -8.02
N THR A 1144 -70.39 2.75 -8.45
CA THR A 1144 -69.30 3.48 -7.80
C THR A 1144 -68.62 4.41 -8.80
N ALA A 1145 -67.92 5.44 -8.29
CA ALA A 1145 -67.16 6.36 -9.13
C ALA A 1145 -66.07 5.65 -9.96
N SER A 1146 -65.41 4.63 -9.41
CA SER A 1146 -64.38 3.84 -10.09
C SER A 1146 -64.92 2.91 -11.20
N ALA A 1147 -66.20 2.56 -11.14
CA ALA A 1147 -66.87 1.72 -12.16
C ALA A 1147 -67.61 2.55 -13.23
N SER A 1148 -67.66 3.87 -13.07
CA SER A 1148 -68.31 4.78 -14.03
C SER A 1148 -67.31 5.26 -15.07
N MET A 1149 -67.80 5.54 -16.28
CA MET A 1149 -66.99 6.22 -17.30
C MET A 1149 -66.57 7.61 -16.82
N THR A 1150 -65.48 8.13 -17.39
CA THR A 1150 -65.05 9.50 -17.14
C THR A 1150 -66.14 10.50 -17.58
N PRO A 1151 -66.29 11.63 -16.88
CA PRO A 1151 -67.37 12.60 -17.16
C PRO A 1151 -67.24 13.27 -18.53
N LEU A 1152 -66.04 13.25 -19.12
CA LEU A 1152 -65.74 13.72 -20.47
C LEU A 1152 -65.22 12.54 -21.30
N LEU A 1153 -65.79 12.35 -22.49
CA LEU A 1153 -65.33 11.38 -23.49
C LEU A 1153 -64.92 12.12 -24.76
N GLU A 1154 -63.84 11.68 -25.39
CA GLU A 1154 -63.41 12.24 -26.67
C GLU A 1154 -64.37 11.81 -27.78
N LEU A 1155 -64.87 12.77 -28.55
CA LEU A 1155 -65.55 12.54 -29.83
C LEU A 1155 -64.47 12.26 -30.90
N ARG A 1156 -64.35 10.98 -31.26
CA ARG A 1156 -63.35 10.44 -32.19
C ARG A 1156 -63.73 10.70 -33.64
N VAL A 1157 -63.70 11.98 -34.00
CA VAL A 1157 -63.86 12.45 -35.38
C VAL A 1157 -62.71 12.04 -36.30
N ASP A 1158 -61.59 11.58 -35.72
CA ASP A 1158 -60.40 11.06 -36.40
C ASP A 1158 -60.44 9.57 -36.70
N TRP A 1159 -61.43 8.87 -36.17
CA TRP A 1159 -61.59 7.45 -36.41
C TRP A 1159 -61.91 7.19 -37.89
N ASN A 1160 -61.01 6.49 -38.59
CA ASN A 1160 -61.09 6.18 -40.02
C ASN A 1160 -61.14 7.40 -40.97
N GLY A 1161 -60.60 8.55 -40.53
CA GLY A 1161 -60.39 9.75 -41.35
C GLY A 1161 -61.65 10.57 -41.66
N LEU A 1162 -61.51 11.62 -42.51
CA LEU A 1162 -62.58 12.57 -42.88
C LEU A 1162 -63.48 12.11 -44.04
N SER A 1163 -63.71 10.81 -44.11
CA SER A 1163 -64.54 10.20 -45.16
C SER A 1163 -65.90 10.89 -45.23
N THR A 1164 -66.31 11.34 -46.42
CA THR A 1164 -67.64 11.92 -46.63
C THR A 1164 -68.69 10.81 -46.59
N TYR A 1165 -69.75 11.00 -45.80
CA TYR A 1165 -70.88 10.07 -45.74
C TYR A 1165 -71.64 10.00 -47.07
N ALA A 1166 -71.67 11.08 -47.86
CA ALA A 1166 -72.11 11.02 -49.27
C ALA A 1166 -71.28 11.94 -50.15
N MET A 1167 -71.06 11.50 -51.39
CA MET A 1167 -70.45 12.31 -52.41
C MET A 1167 -71.41 13.45 -52.79
N GLY A 1168 -70.96 14.71 -52.70
CA GLY A 1168 -71.73 15.89 -53.12
C GLY A 1168 -72.63 16.56 -52.06
N ASN A 1169 -72.83 15.97 -50.87
CA ASN A 1169 -73.61 16.61 -49.79
C ASN A 1169 -72.76 17.23 -48.67
N GLY A 1170 -71.44 17.02 -48.69
CA GLY A 1170 -70.50 17.61 -47.74
C GLY A 1170 -70.56 17.06 -46.30
N LEU A 1171 -71.40 16.06 -46.01
CA LEU A 1171 -71.51 15.51 -44.66
C LEU A 1171 -70.32 14.61 -44.34
N ASN A 1172 -69.65 14.85 -43.20
CA ASN A 1172 -68.55 14.03 -42.68
C ASN A 1172 -68.55 14.07 -41.14
N ALA A 1173 -67.52 13.53 -40.50
CA ALA A 1173 -67.39 13.54 -39.04
C ALA A 1173 -67.46 14.96 -38.41
N MET A 1174 -67.05 16.00 -39.15
CA MET A 1174 -67.17 17.41 -38.70
C MET A 1174 -68.62 17.91 -38.72
N SER A 1175 -69.55 17.21 -39.36
CA SER A 1175 -70.99 17.53 -39.33
C SER A 1175 -71.67 17.11 -38.02
N ALA A 1176 -70.93 16.53 -37.07
CA ALA A 1176 -71.45 16.25 -35.74
C ALA A 1176 -71.96 17.54 -35.07
N PRO A 1177 -73.21 17.58 -34.57
CA PRO A 1177 -73.72 18.74 -33.84
C PRO A 1177 -72.94 18.98 -32.57
N LEU A 1178 -72.70 20.24 -32.23
CA LEU A 1178 -72.18 20.65 -30.94
C LEU A 1178 -73.29 20.51 -29.89
N LEU A 1179 -72.93 19.98 -28.73
CA LEU A 1179 -73.79 19.82 -27.56
C LEU A 1179 -73.33 20.73 -26.42
N PRO A 1180 -74.18 21.00 -25.41
CA PRO A 1180 -73.83 21.91 -24.32
C PRO A 1180 -72.62 21.38 -23.55
N GLY A 1181 -71.65 22.25 -23.32
CA GLY A 1181 -70.42 21.90 -22.60
C GLY A 1181 -69.41 21.08 -23.40
N ASP A 1182 -69.62 20.87 -24.72
CA ASP A 1182 -68.57 20.33 -25.58
C ASP A 1182 -67.32 21.22 -25.49
N GLN A 1183 -66.15 20.61 -25.32
CA GLN A 1183 -64.85 21.27 -25.22
C GLN A 1183 -64.01 20.97 -26.46
N VAL A 1184 -63.70 21.99 -27.24
CA VAL A 1184 -62.96 21.90 -28.49
C VAL A 1184 -61.58 22.50 -28.32
N PHE A 1185 -60.54 21.71 -28.58
CA PHE A 1185 -59.14 22.12 -28.52
C PHE A 1185 -58.53 22.03 -29.92
N THR A 1186 -57.84 23.08 -30.36
CA THR A 1186 -57.33 23.22 -31.73
C THR A 1186 -55.84 23.54 -31.85
N ASP A 1187 -55.13 23.82 -30.75
CA ASP A 1187 -53.71 24.24 -30.73
C ASP A 1187 -52.78 23.33 -29.89
N LYS A 1188 -51.48 23.47 -30.17
CA LYS A 1188 -50.36 22.64 -29.67
C LYS A 1188 -49.88 23.04 -28.27
N THR A 1189 -50.61 23.89 -27.55
CA THR A 1189 -50.18 24.50 -26.28
C THR A 1189 -51.26 24.46 -25.19
N GLY A 1190 -52.09 23.42 -25.19
CA GLY A 1190 -52.91 23.10 -24.04
C GLY A 1190 -52.04 22.48 -22.95
N VAL A 1191 -51.74 23.28 -21.92
CA VAL A 1191 -51.45 22.77 -20.57
C VAL A 1191 -52.51 21.74 -20.18
#